data_AF-A0A7W1TQD1-F1
#
_entry.id   AF-A0A7W1TQD1-F1
#
_cell.length_a   1.000
_cell.length_b   1.000
_cell.length_c   1.000
_cell.angle_alpha   90.00
_cell.angle_beta   90.00
_cell.angle_gamma   90.00
#
_symmetry.space_group_name_H-M   'P 1'
#
loop_
_entity.id
_entity.type
_entity.pdbx_description
1 polymer ?
#
loop_
_entity_poly.entity_id
_entity_poly.type
_entity_poly.pdbx_seq_one_letter_code
_entity_poly.pdbx_strand_id
1 'polypeptide(L)'
;PEHYFLELQLHPEVPELHEINEELVRISRELGIPLVATNDAHFVDQQDADTHRMLRCMGFNTTVAEYCSKNPELDDSYFLRSPAQMEELMSAYPREAIDNTRRIADMCNLELEFGRVQLPEFPLPEGHTPSSYLRELSDEGLVRRLGNPPKLYWERLAYELDVIDQTGFPLYMLIVWDFVKFARTQSIPCLPRGSAGGSLVLYCLGITDVDPVANKLVFERFLNPERKEMPDIDMDFADSRRAEVINYVAGKYGRDRTAQIITFGTLGAKAALRDVGRVLSIPLSTVDQVAKLVPKLPVGTTLTQSLERVPDLKKMYDGDAQIKDLIDRARRLEGVTRNVGTHACGVVVSAQPLEEIVPLQHTARDEEAVMASFPMGTLGDIGLLKMDMLGLTNLSIVDAALQYISQEQGKPFTLADVPSDDKATLEMLSQGNTLGVFQFESPPMVRYLRELKPSRIEDIYAMVALYRPGPMEQLPLYIEWKNHPQRITYLHPVLKPILEDTYGIIVYQEQVLGILMQMAGYTMGKADIVRKAIGKKNRELMAKEEPRFIEGCVQNGLNAEQANKLWSLIQPFAGYSFNRAHATLYGLLSYQTAYLKTHYPTEYMAALLSSSSGSLEDTARYVGEASRLGVAVLPPDVNHSKHGFSIEALPEPLPPGVVHHKGVRFGLGAIKSVGEGPVEAICAVRDEGGPFTSIDNLAERIDRREVTKRVFEALIKCGAMPDFGGTRRQLLGVLDQVVARAAEGQRMRDAGQASMFDLFGGNEGPAVANSTSFPPQQDTAEDQKQYLLWEKELLGMYISDHPIAQALSSLPPDPNRLTLGALSEAHIGQKVTLIGMLTGLRRLMTKKGDAMLSAQFEDLESTIDVVAFPRIYEKFSAFWQEDNIVALTGKVDHRREALQIIIDSVAPFTEAPVVAPVALAEQSLGYLPDDLPGYVDVDSTMVDDDTWRASLPTSGGVTSLIIPSPMATNGNGSMQGHTNGQEGEQVDVPTNVAKDGERETTPDGPPMAKQPPVQREERVIARGDGAEVSAPPAPPASPAVTVLRPRQRITIAKKDGQGGGGGTQPPQVGTAGSGPQYHLHLHLARTGDDDADIHAMQTVHKLLCRYTGQHNVTIYVPKDANWVLLQPMGRIDPNPELLKGLTELLGEEAVLLEGGK
;
A
#
# COMPACT_ATOMS: atom_id res chain seq x y z
N PRO A 1 -48.97 -3.23 20.03
CA PRO A 1 -50.27 -3.22 19.30
C PRO A 1 -50.15 -2.40 18.01
N GLU A 2 -50.97 -2.67 17.00
CA GLU A 2 -51.07 -1.95 15.70
C GLU A 2 -49.82 -1.91 14.80
N HIS A 3 -48.62 -2.18 15.33
CA HIS A 3 -47.34 -2.25 14.62
C HIS A 3 -46.77 -3.68 14.54
N TYR A 4 -47.63 -4.69 14.57
CA TYR A 4 -47.26 -6.09 14.39
C TYR A 4 -48.31 -6.75 13.48
N PHE A 5 -47.83 -7.46 12.47
CA PHE A 5 -48.62 -8.07 11.40
C PHE A 5 -48.20 -9.53 11.23
N LEU A 6 -49.11 -10.39 10.78
CA LEU A 6 -48.79 -11.74 10.35
C LEU A 6 -48.56 -11.75 8.84
N GLU A 7 -47.39 -12.21 8.42
CA GLU A 7 -46.95 -12.20 7.03
C GLU A 7 -47.42 -13.45 6.28
N LEU A 8 -48.03 -13.25 5.10
CA LEU A 8 -48.48 -14.31 4.20
C LEU A 8 -47.62 -14.30 2.92
N GLN A 9 -47.01 -15.44 2.62
CA GLN A 9 -46.15 -15.68 1.45
C GLN A 9 -46.65 -16.91 0.68
N LEU A 10 -46.48 -16.97 -0.64
CA LEU A 10 -46.89 -18.11 -1.47
C LEU A 10 -45.90 -18.32 -2.62
N HIS A 11 -45.29 -19.50 -2.66
CA HIS A 11 -44.33 -19.91 -3.69
C HIS A 11 -44.76 -21.27 -4.28
N PRO A 12 -44.83 -21.43 -5.62
CA PRO A 12 -45.43 -22.61 -6.25
C PRO A 12 -44.81 -23.96 -5.84
N GLU A 13 -43.51 -24.00 -5.55
CA GLU A 13 -42.82 -25.24 -5.15
C GLU A 13 -42.74 -25.44 -3.62
N VAL A 14 -43.41 -24.59 -2.82
CA VAL A 14 -43.45 -24.66 -1.35
C VAL A 14 -44.90 -24.79 -0.84
N PRO A 15 -45.55 -25.95 -1.02
CA PRO A 15 -46.97 -26.15 -0.72
C PRO A 15 -47.33 -25.99 0.77
N GLU A 16 -46.37 -26.19 1.68
CA GLU A 16 -46.54 -26.03 3.13
C GLU A 16 -46.97 -24.60 3.52
N LEU A 17 -46.62 -23.60 2.70
CA LEU A 17 -47.07 -22.21 2.90
C LEU A 17 -48.60 -22.09 2.85
N HIS A 18 -49.31 -22.98 2.15
CA HIS A 18 -50.76 -22.94 2.12
C HIS A 18 -51.37 -23.23 3.50
N GLU A 19 -50.92 -24.32 4.15
CA GLU A 19 -51.33 -24.74 5.49
C GLU A 19 -50.91 -23.72 6.56
N ILE A 20 -49.67 -23.20 6.45
CA ILE A 20 -49.15 -22.15 7.34
C ILE A 20 -50.01 -20.88 7.23
N ASN A 21 -50.36 -20.44 6.02
CA ASN A 21 -51.17 -19.23 5.82
C ASN A 21 -52.62 -19.42 6.30
N GLU A 22 -53.23 -20.60 6.16
CA GLU A 22 -54.55 -20.87 6.76
C GLU A 22 -54.52 -20.74 8.28
N GLU A 23 -53.50 -21.27 8.94
CA GLU A 23 -53.30 -21.14 10.38
C GLU A 23 -52.97 -19.70 10.81
N LEU A 24 -52.19 -18.95 10.03
CA LEU A 24 -51.96 -17.51 10.27
C LEU A 24 -53.25 -16.69 10.13
N VAL A 25 -54.12 -17.02 9.18
CA VAL A 25 -55.46 -16.42 9.07
C VAL A 25 -56.36 -16.81 10.24
N ARG A 26 -56.24 -18.03 10.77
CA ARG A 26 -56.93 -18.44 12.01
C ARG A 26 -56.45 -17.64 13.21
N ILE A 27 -55.13 -17.55 13.43
CA ILE A 27 -54.50 -16.79 14.52
C ILE A 27 -54.81 -15.30 14.42
N SER A 28 -54.81 -14.73 13.21
CA SER A 28 -55.23 -13.34 12.94
C SER A 28 -56.65 -13.08 13.46
N ARG A 29 -57.60 -13.97 13.17
CA ARG A 29 -58.99 -13.85 13.61
C ARG A 29 -59.18 -14.09 15.12
N GLU A 30 -58.40 -15.00 15.71
CA GLU A 30 -58.48 -15.31 17.15
C GLU A 30 -57.85 -14.21 18.01
N LEU A 31 -56.77 -13.56 17.55
CA LEU A 31 -56.01 -12.57 18.32
C LEU A 31 -56.23 -11.10 17.88
N GLY A 32 -56.92 -10.87 16.75
CA GLY A 32 -57.13 -9.54 16.18
C GLY A 32 -55.86 -8.91 15.56
N ILE A 33 -54.90 -9.73 15.15
CA ILE A 33 -53.62 -9.28 14.55
C ILE A 33 -53.81 -9.13 13.03
N PRO A 34 -53.48 -7.97 12.43
CA PRO A 34 -53.66 -7.77 10.98
C PRO A 34 -52.72 -8.63 10.13
N LEU A 35 -53.17 -9.00 8.94
CA LEU A 35 -52.41 -9.73 7.92
C LEU A 35 -51.62 -8.77 7.01
N VAL A 36 -50.51 -9.21 6.43
CA VAL A 36 -49.79 -8.53 5.35
C VAL A 36 -49.30 -9.55 4.31
N ALA A 37 -49.40 -9.25 3.01
CA ALA A 37 -48.95 -10.15 1.93
C ALA A 37 -47.61 -9.71 1.33
N THR A 38 -46.69 -10.65 1.09
CA THR A 38 -45.36 -10.42 0.50
C THR A 38 -44.96 -11.54 -0.47
N ASN A 39 -43.76 -11.47 -1.06
CA ASN A 39 -43.22 -12.46 -2.02
C ASN A 39 -41.69 -12.71 -1.86
N ASP A 40 -41.12 -12.36 -0.70
CA ASP A 40 -39.69 -12.51 -0.36
C ASP A 40 -38.69 -12.31 -1.54
N ALA A 41 -38.81 -11.18 -2.24
CA ALA A 41 -38.18 -11.03 -3.56
C ALA A 41 -36.65 -10.92 -3.46
N HIS A 42 -35.95 -11.95 -3.95
CA HIS A 42 -34.49 -12.06 -3.97
C HIS A 42 -33.85 -11.57 -5.28
N PHE A 43 -34.64 -11.40 -6.34
CA PHE A 43 -34.17 -10.94 -7.66
C PHE A 43 -35.23 -10.08 -8.39
N VAL A 44 -34.84 -9.41 -9.48
CA VAL A 44 -35.70 -8.45 -10.18
C VAL A 44 -36.64 -9.16 -11.14
N ASP A 45 -36.09 -9.84 -12.16
CA ASP A 45 -36.85 -10.60 -13.14
C ASP A 45 -36.76 -12.11 -12.86
N GLN A 46 -37.80 -12.88 -13.21
CA GLN A 46 -37.81 -14.35 -13.14
C GLN A 46 -36.59 -15.02 -13.83
N GLN A 47 -36.06 -14.40 -14.90
CA GLN A 47 -34.86 -14.86 -15.63
C GLN A 47 -33.53 -14.74 -14.85
N ASP A 48 -33.53 -14.10 -13.68
CA ASP A 48 -32.35 -13.91 -12.83
C ASP A 48 -32.19 -15.03 -11.78
N ALA A 49 -33.16 -15.94 -11.65
CA ALA A 49 -33.11 -17.05 -10.68
C ALA A 49 -31.85 -17.92 -10.83
N ASP A 50 -31.40 -18.18 -12.07
CA ASP A 50 -30.12 -18.86 -12.38
C ASP A 50 -28.89 -18.05 -11.90
N THR A 51 -28.96 -16.72 -11.97
CA THR A 51 -27.90 -15.81 -11.53
C THR A 51 -27.85 -15.71 -10.01
N HIS A 52 -29.01 -15.67 -9.34
CA HIS A 52 -29.12 -15.81 -7.89
C HIS A 52 -28.60 -17.18 -7.40
N ARG A 53 -28.97 -18.28 -8.08
CA ARG A 53 -28.47 -19.64 -7.80
C ARG A 53 -26.95 -19.70 -7.84
N MET A 54 -26.30 -19.08 -8.83
CA MET A 54 -24.84 -18.99 -8.89
C MET A 54 -24.25 -18.20 -7.72
N LEU A 55 -24.85 -17.08 -7.30
CA LEU A 55 -24.41 -16.33 -6.11
C LEU A 55 -24.51 -17.17 -4.83
N ARG A 56 -25.60 -17.94 -4.65
CA ARG A 56 -25.76 -18.88 -3.52
C ARG A 56 -24.65 -19.93 -3.54
N CYS A 57 -24.37 -20.55 -4.69
CA CYS A 57 -23.27 -21.51 -4.85
C CYS A 57 -21.90 -20.92 -4.47
N MET A 58 -21.63 -19.66 -4.86
CA MET A 58 -20.40 -18.95 -4.46
C MET A 58 -20.34 -18.71 -2.95
N GLY A 59 -21.45 -18.32 -2.32
CA GLY A 59 -21.54 -18.08 -0.88
C GLY A 59 -21.31 -19.34 -0.03
N PHE A 60 -21.87 -20.47 -0.43
CA PHE A 60 -21.61 -21.77 0.22
C PHE A 60 -20.31 -22.46 -0.21
N ASN A 61 -19.57 -21.87 -1.18
CA ASN A 61 -18.37 -22.45 -1.80
C ASN A 61 -18.60 -23.87 -2.34
N THR A 62 -19.75 -24.11 -2.97
CA THR A 62 -20.15 -25.38 -3.61
C THR A 62 -20.27 -25.23 -5.13
N THR A 63 -20.14 -26.34 -5.85
CA THR A 63 -20.55 -26.39 -7.27
C THR A 63 -22.08 -26.38 -7.41
N VAL A 64 -22.62 -26.05 -8.60
CA VAL A 64 -24.09 -26.08 -8.84
C VAL A 64 -24.66 -27.48 -8.56
N ALA A 65 -23.96 -28.53 -9.03
CA ALA A 65 -24.39 -29.91 -8.83
C ALA A 65 -24.43 -30.33 -7.35
N GLU A 66 -23.51 -29.84 -6.53
CA GLU A 66 -23.53 -30.06 -5.08
C GLU A 66 -24.58 -29.22 -4.37
N TYR A 67 -24.85 -27.99 -4.84
CA TYR A 67 -25.86 -27.11 -4.23
C TYR A 67 -27.25 -27.70 -4.41
N CYS A 68 -27.62 -28.05 -5.64
CA CYS A 68 -28.91 -28.64 -6.02
C CYS A 68 -29.13 -30.07 -5.48
N SER A 69 -28.09 -30.73 -4.93
CA SER A 69 -28.21 -32.06 -4.30
C SER A 69 -28.19 -32.03 -2.76
N LYS A 70 -28.01 -30.86 -2.14
CA LYS A 70 -27.91 -30.69 -0.67
C LYS A 70 -28.92 -29.70 -0.09
N ASN A 71 -29.48 -28.81 -0.89
CA ASN A 71 -30.42 -27.78 -0.45
C ASN A 71 -31.74 -27.95 -1.23
N PRO A 72 -32.92 -27.69 -0.62
CA PRO A 72 -34.11 -27.40 -1.42
C PRO A 72 -33.81 -26.19 -2.32
N GLU A 73 -34.20 -26.30 -3.58
CA GLU A 73 -33.99 -25.23 -4.55
C GLU A 73 -35.03 -24.13 -4.31
N LEU A 74 -34.60 -22.86 -4.26
CA LEU A 74 -35.53 -21.75 -4.38
C LEU A 74 -35.99 -21.72 -5.85
N ASP A 75 -37.29 -21.83 -6.05
CA ASP A 75 -37.91 -21.76 -7.37
C ASP A 75 -37.70 -20.38 -8.03
N ASP A 76 -38.13 -20.23 -9.28
CA ASP A 76 -37.97 -18.97 -10.01
C ASP A 76 -38.95 -17.86 -9.59
N SER A 77 -39.79 -18.10 -8.57
CA SER A 77 -40.92 -17.24 -8.21
C SER A 77 -40.60 -16.10 -7.25
N TYR A 78 -39.40 -16.10 -6.67
CA TYR A 78 -38.85 -15.09 -5.74
C TYR A 78 -38.41 -13.79 -6.43
N PHE A 79 -39.15 -13.34 -7.45
CA PHE A 79 -38.90 -12.09 -8.19
C PHE A 79 -39.83 -10.93 -7.76
N LEU A 80 -39.59 -9.73 -8.28
CA LEU A 80 -40.45 -8.56 -8.05
C LEU A 80 -41.75 -8.64 -8.87
N ARG A 81 -42.76 -9.35 -8.33
CA ARG A 81 -44.09 -9.47 -8.93
C ARG A 81 -44.81 -8.12 -9.05
N SER A 82 -45.59 -7.98 -10.12
CA SER A 82 -46.53 -6.86 -10.28
C SER A 82 -47.77 -7.01 -9.37
N PRO A 83 -48.49 -5.92 -9.05
CA PRO A 83 -49.67 -5.98 -8.19
C PRO A 83 -50.75 -6.97 -8.66
N ALA A 84 -50.98 -7.08 -9.98
CA ALA A 84 -51.96 -8.02 -10.53
C ALA A 84 -51.56 -9.49 -10.28
N GLN A 85 -50.27 -9.81 -10.37
CA GLN A 85 -49.77 -11.15 -10.05
C GLN A 85 -49.88 -11.46 -8.55
N MET A 86 -49.78 -10.45 -7.67
CA MET A 86 -50.02 -10.61 -6.23
C MET A 86 -51.52 -10.78 -5.91
N GLU A 87 -52.41 -10.03 -6.56
CA GLU A 87 -53.86 -10.19 -6.41
C GLU A 87 -54.36 -11.56 -6.91
N GLU A 88 -53.78 -12.09 -8.00
CA GLU A 88 -54.06 -13.44 -8.49
C GLU A 88 -53.54 -14.52 -7.53
N LEU A 89 -52.27 -14.43 -7.12
CA LEU A 89 -51.60 -15.38 -6.23
C LEU A 89 -52.27 -15.47 -4.85
N MET A 90 -52.61 -14.33 -4.25
CA MET A 90 -53.23 -14.26 -2.91
C MET A 90 -54.76 -14.34 -2.95
N SER A 91 -55.38 -14.65 -4.09
CA SER A 91 -56.84 -14.64 -4.28
C SER A 91 -57.64 -15.59 -3.37
N ALA A 92 -56.98 -16.61 -2.80
CA ALA A 92 -57.56 -17.51 -1.80
C ALA A 92 -57.63 -16.91 -0.38
N TYR A 93 -56.94 -15.79 -0.12
CA TYR A 93 -56.73 -15.21 1.21
C TYR A 93 -57.46 -13.86 1.38
N PRO A 94 -57.61 -13.37 2.62
CA PRO A 94 -58.26 -12.08 2.87
C PRO A 94 -57.54 -10.92 2.17
N ARG A 95 -58.25 -10.16 1.32
CA ARG A 95 -57.68 -9.02 0.55
C ARG A 95 -57.01 -7.97 1.43
N GLU A 96 -57.44 -7.84 2.68
CA GLU A 96 -56.83 -6.97 3.69
C GLU A 96 -55.31 -7.20 3.85
N ALA A 97 -54.80 -8.40 3.56
CA ALA A 97 -53.36 -8.68 3.54
C ALA A 97 -52.62 -7.87 2.46
N ILE A 98 -53.22 -7.69 1.27
CA ILE A 98 -52.70 -6.80 0.23
C ILE A 98 -52.93 -5.34 0.62
N ASP A 99 -54.15 -4.98 1.04
CA ASP A 99 -54.49 -3.59 1.37
C ASP A 99 -53.61 -3.03 2.53
N ASN A 100 -53.23 -3.88 3.49
CA ASN A 100 -52.32 -3.52 4.58
C ASN A 100 -50.88 -3.24 4.11
N THR A 101 -50.41 -3.75 2.95
CA THR A 101 -49.08 -3.40 2.42
C THR A 101 -48.98 -1.88 2.18
N ARG A 102 -50.04 -1.29 1.60
CA ARG A 102 -50.13 0.15 1.37
C ARG A 102 -50.25 0.91 2.70
N ARG A 103 -51.07 0.42 3.62
CA ARG A 103 -51.21 1.00 4.98
C ARG A 103 -49.86 1.07 5.71
N ILE A 104 -49.05 0.00 5.66
CA ILE A 104 -47.72 -0.02 6.27
C ILE A 104 -46.80 1.00 5.59
N ALA A 105 -46.79 1.05 4.26
CA ALA A 105 -46.02 2.06 3.53
C ALA A 105 -46.42 3.51 3.88
N ASP A 106 -47.72 3.79 4.04
CA ASP A 106 -48.26 5.09 4.46
C ASP A 106 -47.99 5.41 5.95
N MET A 107 -47.64 4.41 6.77
CA MET A 107 -47.22 4.60 8.18
C MET A 107 -45.70 4.84 8.32
N CYS A 108 -44.89 4.52 7.31
CA CYS A 108 -43.44 4.57 7.36
C CYS A 108 -42.86 5.91 6.84
N ASN A 109 -43.01 6.99 7.61
CA ASN A 109 -42.32 8.25 7.31
C ASN A 109 -40.95 8.33 8.00
N LEU A 110 -39.87 8.30 7.20
CA LEU A 110 -38.49 8.54 7.66
C LEU A 110 -37.87 9.66 6.83
N GLU A 111 -37.54 10.77 7.48
CA GLU A 111 -36.89 11.93 6.88
C GLU A 111 -35.42 11.97 7.31
N LEU A 112 -34.50 12.09 6.34
CA LEU A 112 -33.05 12.18 6.56
C LEU A 112 -32.54 13.53 6.06
N GLU A 113 -31.88 14.31 6.92
CA GLU A 113 -31.20 15.55 6.52
C GLU A 113 -29.88 15.21 5.80
N PHE A 114 -29.71 15.69 4.56
CA PHE A 114 -28.47 15.54 3.78
C PHE A 114 -27.80 16.91 3.56
N GLY A 115 -26.47 16.91 3.44
CA GLY A 115 -25.66 18.10 3.14
C GLY A 115 -25.40 19.05 4.31
N ARG A 116 -25.80 18.69 5.53
CA ARG A 116 -25.51 19.44 6.76
C ARG A 116 -24.26 18.90 7.44
N VAL A 117 -23.17 19.67 7.40
CA VAL A 117 -21.88 19.28 8.02
C VAL A 117 -22.02 19.11 9.55
N GLN A 118 -21.54 17.98 10.05
CA GLN A 118 -21.48 17.62 11.47
C GLN A 118 -20.01 17.41 11.88
N LEU A 119 -19.35 18.47 12.36
CA LEU A 119 -18.00 18.37 12.93
C LEU A 119 -18.09 17.93 14.41
N PRO A 120 -17.14 17.09 14.90
CA PRO A 120 -17.04 16.78 16.32
C PRO A 120 -16.63 18.02 17.14
N GLU A 121 -16.94 17.98 18.44
CA GLU A 121 -16.49 19.01 19.38
C GLU A 121 -14.95 18.96 19.54
N PHE A 122 -14.31 20.12 19.58
CA PHE A 122 -12.88 20.25 19.81
C PHE A 122 -12.63 21.10 21.07
N PRO A 123 -11.78 20.65 22.01
CA PRO A 123 -11.46 21.43 23.21
C PRO A 123 -10.60 22.65 22.86
N LEU A 124 -11.17 23.84 23.05
CA LEU A 124 -10.48 25.13 22.85
C LEU A 124 -9.94 25.69 24.18
N PRO A 125 -8.85 26.48 24.16
CA PRO A 125 -8.43 27.27 25.32
C PRO A 125 -9.51 28.27 25.75
N GLU A 126 -9.53 28.62 27.04
CA GLU A 126 -10.51 29.56 27.59
C GLU A 126 -10.43 30.94 26.92
N GLY A 127 -11.56 31.45 26.45
CA GLY A 127 -11.67 32.73 25.74
C GLY A 127 -11.47 32.67 24.23
N HIS A 128 -11.04 31.54 23.66
CA HIS A 128 -10.78 31.42 22.22
C HIS A 128 -11.98 30.85 21.44
N THR A 129 -12.24 31.44 20.26
CA THR A 129 -13.00 30.81 19.17
C THR A 129 -12.06 29.98 18.28
N PRO A 130 -12.57 29.00 17.49
CA PRO A 130 -11.74 28.24 16.55
C PRO A 130 -10.89 29.13 15.65
N SER A 131 -11.47 30.19 15.09
CA SER A 131 -10.78 31.13 14.19
C SER A 131 -9.67 31.93 14.89
N SER A 132 -9.87 32.31 16.15
CA SER A 132 -8.86 33.03 16.94
C SER A 132 -7.67 32.16 17.30
N TYR A 133 -7.92 30.91 17.72
CA TYR A 133 -6.87 29.96 18.07
C TYR A 133 -6.10 29.47 16.84
N LEU A 134 -6.79 29.23 15.72
CA LEU A 134 -6.17 28.92 14.43
C LEU A 134 -5.22 30.02 13.96
N ARG A 135 -5.59 31.30 14.15
CA ARG A 135 -4.74 32.46 13.80
C ARG A 135 -3.49 32.50 14.68
N GLU A 136 -3.64 32.43 16.00
CA GLU A 136 -2.53 32.41 16.96
C GLU A 136 -1.51 31.29 16.65
N LEU A 137 -1.99 30.05 16.47
CA LEU A 137 -1.15 28.90 16.11
C LEU A 137 -0.43 29.09 14.77
N SER A 138 -1.05 29.78 13.81
CA SER A 138 -0.46 30.03 12.49
C SER A 138 0.56 31.17 12.52
N ASP A 139 0.29 32.24 13.28
CA ASP A 139 1.21 33.37 13.47
C ASP A 139 2.48 32.90 14.22
N GLU A 140 2.33 32.09 15.28
CA GLU A 140 3.45 31.38 15.92
C GLU A 140 4.19 30.47 14.93
N GLY A 141 3.43 29.67 14.17
CA GLY A 141 3.95 28.70 13.23
C GLY A 141 4.81 29.33 12.13
N LEU A 142 4.38 30.48 11.61
CA LEU A 142 5.11 31.23 10.59
C LEU A 142 6.46 31.75 11.12
N VAL A 143 6.46 32.31 12.34
CA VAL A 143 7.69 32.75 13.02
C VAL A 143 8.60 31.56 13.34
N ARG A 144 8.04 30.42 13.77
CA ARG A 144 8.78 29.19 14.07
C ARG A 144 9.43 28.57 12.82
N ARG A 145 8.77 28.64 11.65
CA ARG A 145 9.28 28.12 10.37
C ARG A 145 10.34 29.02 9.72
N LEU A 146 10.16 30.35 9.74
CA LEU A 146 10.97 31.29 8.94
C LEU A 146 11.80 32.29 9.76
N GLY A 147 11.63 32.34 11.08
CA GLY A 147 12.34 33.25 12.00
C GLY A 147 11.90 34.71 11.88
N ASN A 148 12.16 35.34 10.73
CA ASN A 148 11.75 36.70 10.39
C ASN A 148 11.02 36.70 9.03
N PRO A 149 9.72 36.38 8.99
CA PRO A 149 9.01 36.13 7.73
C PRO A 149 8.89 37.40 6.87
N PRO A 150 9.21 37.34 5.56
CA PRO A 150 8.98 38.46 4.65
C PRO A 150 7.51 38.89 4.60
N LYS A 151 7.25 40.19 4.36
CA LYS A 151 5.90 40.80 4.35
C LYS A 151 4.86 40.03 3.52
N LEU A 152 5.28 39.46 2.38
CA LEU A 152 4.44 38.63 1.51
C LEU A 152 3.82 37.40 2.22
N TYR A 153 4.54 36.79 3.17
CA TYR A 153 4.02 35.65 3.94
C TYR A 153 2.92 36.09 4.92
N TRP A 154 3.10 37.22 5.60
CA TRP A 154 2.07 37.79 6.48
C TRP A 154 0.81 38.19 5.69
N GLU A 155 0.98 38.77 4.50
CA GLU A 155 -0.14 39.12 3.61
C GLU A 155 -0.90 37.87 3.11
N ARG A 156 -0.16 36.82 2.70
CA ARG A 156 -0.75 35.54 2.31
C ARG A 156 -1.44 34.83 3.47
N LEU A 157 -0.82 34.80 4.65
CA LEU A 157 -1.35 34.13 5.84
C LEU A 157 -2.66 34.79 6.30
N ALA A 158 -2.70 36.12 6.37
CA ALA A 158 -3.93 36.85 6.69
C ALA A 158 -5.06 36.52 5.71
N TYR A 159 -4.78 36.53 4.40
CA TYR A 159 -5.76 36.18 3.36
C TYR A 159 -6.29 34.73 3.51
N GLU A 160 -5.42 33.75 3.73
CA GLU A 160 -5.85 32.35 3.89
C GLU A 160 -6.73 32.16 5.14
N LEU A 161 -6.34 32.74 6.28
CA LEU A 161 -7.12 32.67 7.51
C LEU A 161 -8.50 33.33 7.36
N ASP A 162 -8.57 34.49 6.68
CA ASP A 162 -9.82 35.20 6.44
C ASP A 162 -10.77 34.39 5.53
N VAL A 163 -10.24 33.63 4.55
CA VAL A 163 -11.03 32.73 3.70
C VAL A 163 -11.51 31.49 4.48
N ILE A 164 -10.66 30.91 5.34
CA ILE A 164 -11.04 29.76 6.19
C ILE A 164 -12.18 30.13 7.15
N ASP A 165 -12.15 31.35 7.71
CA ASP A 165 -13.22 31.86 8.57
C ASP A 165 -14.52 32.11 7.78
N GLN A 166 -14.45 32.80 6.64
CA GLN A 166 -15.61 33.06 5.76
C GLN A 166 -16.30 31.80 5.21
N THR A 167 -15.54 30.70 5.05
CA THR A 167 -16.05 29.40 4.60
C THR A 167 -16.56 28.52 5.73
N GLY A 168 -16.18 28.80 6.99
CA GLY A 168 -16.68 28.10 8.18
C GLY A 168 -15.88 26.85 8.57
N PHE A 169 -14.64 26.70 8.09
CA PHE A 169 -13.81 25.52 8.35
C PHE A 169 -12.66 25.65 9.39
N PRO A 170 -12.55 26.68 10.27
CA PRO A 170 -11.40 26.77 11.18
C PRO A 170 -11.36 25.63 12.20
N LEU A 171 -12.52 25.13 12.63
CA LEU A 171 -12.64 23.96 13.51
C LEU A 171 -12.07 22.68 12.85
N TYR A 172 -12.31 22.48 11.55
CA TYR A 172 -11.75 21.37 10.79
C TYR A 172 -10.22 21.45 10.70
N MET A 173 -9.68 22.65 10.47
CA MET A 173 -8.21 22.85 10.45
C MET A 173 -7.56 22.53 11.80
N LEU A 174 -8.23 22.83 12.92
CA LEU A 174 -7.76 22.49 14.27
C LEU A 174 -7.82 20.97 14.54
N ILE A 175 -8.90 20.29 14.12
CA ILE A 175 -9.02 18.83 14.20
C ILE A 175 -7.89 18.15 13.42
N VAL A 176 -7.56 18.63 12.22
CA VAL A 176 -6.49 18.08 11.39
C VAL A 176 -5.09 18.40 11.93
N TRP A 177 -4.87 19.63 12.41
CA TRP A 177 -3.64 20.01 13.10
C TRP A 177 -3.34 19.08 14.28
N ASP A 178 -4.36 18.74 15.06
CA ASP A 178 -4.18 18.05 16.33
C ASP A 178 -3.68 16.60 16.19
N PHE A 179 -4.24 15.80 15.26
CA PHE A 179 -3.74 14.44 15.04
C PHE A 179 -2.39 14.42 14.30
N VAL A 180 -2.11 15.41 13.43
CA VAL A 180 -0.79 15.53 12.79
C VAL A 180 0.27 16.00 13.79
N LYS A 181 -0.09 16.88 14.74
CA LYS A 181 0.75 17.25 15.88
C LYS A 181 1.03 16.05 16.78
N PHE A 182 0.04 15.21 17.07
CA PHE A 182 0.27 13.94 17.77
C PHE A 182 1.28 13.07 17.01
N ALA A 183 1.04 12.81 15.71
CA ALA A 183 1.90 11.99 14.87
C ALA A 183 3.36 12.49 14.89
N ARG A 184 3.60 13.78 14.66
CA ARG A 184 4.95 14.38 14.73
C ARG A 184 5.57 14.34 16.12
N THR A 185 4.76 14.43 17.19
CA THR A 185 5.26 14.32 18.58
C THR A 185 5.70 12.88 18.90
N GLN A 186 5.09 11.87 18.26
CA GLN A 186 5.50 10.46 18.34
C GLN A 186 6.53 10.08 17.24
N SER A 187 7.11 11.08 16.56
CA SER A 187 8.03 10.92 15.43
C SER A 187 7.51 10.09 14.25
N ILE A 188 6.19 9.95 14.10
CA ILE A 188 5.56 9.23 12.97
C ILE A 188 5.68 10.10 11.70
N PRO A 189 6.34 9.63 10.62
CA PRO A 189 6.36 10.35 9.35
C PRO A 189 4.96 10.41 8.72
N CYS A 190 4.57 11.62 8.29
CA CYS A 190 3.28 11.88 7.67
C CYS A 190 3.40 12.92 6.54
N LEU A 191 2.55 12.80 5.51
CA LEU A 191 2.56 13.67 4.33
C LEU A 191 1.12 13.98 3.88
N PRO A 192 0.69 15.25 3.76
CA PRO A 192 -0.62 15.57 3.20
C PRO A 192 -0.65 15.31 1.70
N ARG A 193 -1.84 15.05 1.15
CA ARG A 193 -2.06 14.82 -0.28
C ARG A 193 -2.66 16.02 -1.01
N GLY A 194 -2.51 15.98 -2.33
CA GLY A 194 -3.35 16.76 -3.24
C GLY A 194 -3.11 18.27 -3.11
N SER A 195 -4.19 19.04 -3.04
CA SER A 195 -4.15 20.50 -2.98
C SER A 195 -3.74 21.06 -1.62
N ALA A 196 -3.75 20.28 -0.53
CA ALA A 196 -3.43 20.74 0.82
C ALA A 196 -2.03 21.40 0.93
N GLY A 197 -1.05 20.92 0.16
CA GLY A 197 0.28 21.54 0.08
C GLY A 197 0.31 23.00 -0.45
N GLY A 198 -0.81 23.53 -0.95
CA GLY A 198 -0.94 24.92 -1.40
C GLY A 198 -1.30 25.95 -0.33
N SER A 199 -1.54 25.54 0.92
CA SER A 199 -1.91 26.43 2.02
C SER A 199 -0.74 26.76 2.95
N LEU A 200 -0.50 28.06 3.13
CA LEU A 200 0.46 28.58 4.10
C LEU A 200 0.01 28.35 5.55
N VAL A 201 -1.30 28.38 5.82
CA VAL A 201 -1.86 28.00 7.13
C VAL A 201 -1.45 26.56 7.49
N LEU A 202 -1.64 25.60 6.57
CA LEU A 202 -1.24 24.21 6.78
C LEU A 202 0.29 24.04 6.93
N TYR A 203 1.10 24.89 6.31
CA TYR A 203 2.57 24.90 6.48
C TYR A 203 3.00 25.41 7.87
N CYS A 204 2.37 26.49 8.34
CA CYS A 204 2.64 27.09 9.65
C CYS A 204 2.23 26.15 10.79
N LEU A 205 1.08 25.48 10.65
CA LEU A 205 0.58 24.47 11.59
C LEU A 205 1.44 23.19 11.63
N GLY A 206 2.35 22.99 10.68
CA GLY A 206 3.12 21.76 10.56
C GLY A 206 2.36 20.58 9.94
N ILE A 207 1.24 20.84 9.25
CA ILE A 207 0.51 19.80 8.51
C ILE A 207 1.27 19.45 7.23
N THR A 208 1.79 20.44 6.51
CA THR A 208 2.74 20.26 5.39
C THR A 208 4.13 20.83 5.73
N ASP A 209 5.19 20.21 5.19
CA ASP A 209 6.56 20.76 5.19
C ASP A 209 6.91 21.49 3.86
N VAL A 210 6.02 21.43 2.87
CA VAL A 210 6.16 22.21 1.63
C VAL A 210 5.78 23.67 1.88
N ASP A 211 6.71 24.59 1.68
CA ASP A 211 6.45 26.03 1.62
C ASP A 211 5.69 26.38 0.33
N PRO A 212 4.44 26.87 0.40
CA PRO A 212 3.63 27.15 -0.78
C PRO A 212 4.00 28.47 -1.46
N VAL A 213 4.63 29.42 -0.77
CA VAL A 213 5.02 30.72 -1.34
C VAL A 213 6.29 30.53 -2.16
N ALA A 214 7.30 29.85 -1.60
CA ALA A 214 8.52 29.50 -2.32
C ALA A 214 8.23 28.63 -3.56
N ASN A 215 7.32 27.66 -3.43
CA ASN A 215 6.95 26.76 -4.53
C ASN A 215 5.90 27.32 -5.51
N LYS A 216 5.52 28.60 -5.41
CA LYS A 216 4.49 29.28 -6.25
C LYS A 216 3.15 28.52 -6.31
N LEU A 217 2.65 28.04 -5.16
CA LEU A 217 1.42 27.25 -5.03
C LEU A 217 0.18 28.11 -4.74
N VAL A 218 -0.95 27.68 -5.32
CA VAL A 218 -2.23 28.40 -5.33
C VAL A 218 -3.15 27.85 -4.23
N PHE A 219 -3.50 28.69 -3.25
CA PHE A 219 -4.36 28.30 -2.12
C PHE A 219 -5.81 28.08 -2.56
N GLU A 220 -6.26 28.84 -3.55
CA GLU A 220 -7.60 28.82 -4.13
C GLU A 220 -7.90 27.53 -4.90
N ARG A 221 -6.87 26.68 -5.09
CA ARG A 221 -7.00 25.30 -5.57
C ARG A 221 -7.32 24.31 -4.44
N PHE A 222 -7.03 24.66 -3.19
CA PHE A 222 -7.40 23.93 -1.97
C PHE A 222 -8.77 24.41 -1.45
N LEU A 223 -8.92 25.71 -1.18
CA LEU A 223 -10.14 26.30 -0.62
C LEU A 223 -10.45 27.62 -1.33
N ASN A 224 -11.66 27.75 -1.87
CA ASN A 224 -12.06 28.87 -2.73
C ASN A 224 -13.28 29.60 -2.15
N PRO A 225 -13.23 30.92 -1.89
CA PRO A 225 -14.36 31.66 -1.31
C PRO A 225 -15.60 31.71 -2.22
N GLU A 226 -15.46 31.52 -3.54
CA GLU A 226 -16.60 31.40 -4.47
C GLU A 226 -17.34 30.04 -4.32
N ARG A 227 -16.84 29.10 -3.49
CA ARG A 227 -17.34 27.72 -3.37
C ARG A 227 -17.29 27.21 -1.92
N LYS A 228 -18.41 27.31 -1.20
CA LYS A 228 -18.57 26.75 0.16
C LYS A 228 -18.79 25.22 0.13
N GLU A 229 -17.74 24.48 -0.17
CA GLU A 229 -17.66 23.03 0.02
C GLU A 229 -16.48 22.71 0.95
N MET A 230 -16.58 21.63 1.73
CA MET A 230 -15.53 21.22 2.67
C MET A 230 -14.22 20.89 1.93
N PRO A 231 -13.06 21.39 2.38
CA PRO A 231 -11.77 20.98 1.85
C PRO A 231 -11.41 19.58 2.35
N ASP A 232 -10.93 18.71 1.45
CA ASP A 232 -10.32 17.43 1.82
C ASP A 232 -8.82 17.63 2.14
N ILE A 233 -8.38 17.14 3.30
CA ILE A 233 -6.98 16.99 3.69
C ILE A 233 -6.73 15.50 3.97
N ASP A 234 -6.55 14.72 2.91
CA ASP A 234 -6.08 13.34 3.02
C ASP A 234 -4.61 13.31 3.49
N MET A 235 -4.28 12.43 4.43
CA MET A 235 -2.98 12.34 5.09
C MET A 235 -2.39 10.94 4.95
N ASP A 236 -1.22 10.81 4.33
CA ASP A 236 -0.39 9.61 4.41
C ASP A 236 0.35 9.54 5.76
N PHE A 237 0.47 8.31 6.27
CA PHE A 237 1.28 7.94 7.43
C PHE A 237 2.15 6.72 7.11
N ALA A 238 3.19 6.48 7.91
CA ALA A 238 3.82 5.17 7.99
C ALA A 238 2.76 4.09 8.27
N ASP A 239 2.60 3.12 7.37
CA ASP A 239 1.55 2.09 7.45
C ASP A 239 1.67 1.24 8.72
N SER A 240 2.90 0.97 9.16
CA SER A 240 3.26 0.31 10.41
C SER A 240 2.75 1.02 11.67
N ARG A 241 2.59 2.35 11.61
CA ARG A 241 2.25 3.20 12.77
C ARG A 241 0.91 3.94 12.61
N ARG A 242 0.18 3.76 11.49
CA ARG A 242 -1.14 4.37 11.25
C ARG A 242 -2.12 4.09 12.39
N ALA A 243 -2.09 2.87 12.95
CA ALA A 243 -2.98 2.46 14.04
C ALA A 243 -2.84 3.34 15.29
N GLU A 244 -1.65 3.87 15.60
CA GLU A 244 -1.43 4.79 16.72
C GLU A 244 -2.24 6.08 16.56
N VAL A 245 -2.29 6.63 15.33
CA VAL A 245 -3.00 7.87 15.01
C VAL A 245 -4.52 7.66 15.03
N ILE A 246 -5.01 6.53 14.50
CA ILE A 246 -6.43 6.16 14.57
C ILE A 246 -6.86 5.96 16.02
N ASN A 247 -6.05 5.27 16.82
CA ASN A 247 -6.31 5.05 18.25
C ASN A 247 -6.26 6.36 19.07
N TYR A 248 -5.38 7.30 18.72
CA TYR A 248 -5.38 8.65 19.30
C TYR A 248 -6.68 9.40 19.00
N VAL A 249 -7.16 9.39 17.75
CA VAL A 249 -8.44 10.03 17.36
C VAL A 249 -9.60 9.38 18.11
N ALA A 250 -9.70 8.04 18.11
CA ALA A 250 -10.75 7.33 18.82
C ALA A 250 -10.71 7.56 20.35
N GLY A 251 -9.51 7.63 20.94
CA GLY A 251 -9.33 7.94 22.35
C GLY A 251 -9.67 9.39 22.72
N LYS A 252 -9.54 10.35 21.78
CA LYS A 252 -9.77 11.78 22.01
C LYS A 252 -11.20 12.23 21.73
N TYR A 253 -11.82 11.76 20.65
CA TYR A 253 -13.18 12.15 20.26
C TYR A 253 -14.26 11.16 20.71
N GLY A 254 -13.86 9.97 21.17
CA GLY A 254 -14.73 8.91 21.68
C GLY A 254 -14.74 7.68 20.77
N ARG A 255 -14.55 6.49 21.35
CA ARG A 255 -14.65 5.20 20.65
C ARG A 255 -16.08 4.93 20.16
N ASP A 256 -17.08 5.46 20.86
CA ASP A 256 -18.50 5.50 20.47
C ASP A 256 -18.77 6.43 19.28
N ARG A 257 -17.86 7.37 18.99
CA ARG A 257 -18.00 8.42 17.97
C ARG A 257 -17.01 8.31 16.81
N THR A 258 -16.22 7.23 16.80
CA THR A 258 -15.14 7.01 15.83
C THR A 258 -15.21 5.59 15.29
N ALA A 259 -15.38 5.44 13.98
CA ALA A 259 -15.39 4.14 13.32
C ALA A 259 -14.52 4.16 12.06
N GLN A 260 -14.06 2.99 11.64
CA GLN A 260 -13.55 2.83 10.27
C GLN A 260 -14.72 2.80 9.28
N ILE A 261 -14.51 3.10 8.01
CA ILE A 261 -15.56 3.11 6.99
C ILE A 261 -15.65 1.73 6.31
N ILE A 262 -16.83 1.26 5.93
CA ILE A 262 -16.97 0.00 5.18
C ILE A 262 -16.57 0.16 3.70
N THR A 263 -16.12 -0.94 3.09
CA THR A 263 -15.99 -1.12 1.65
C THR A 263 -16.75 -2.35 1.18
N PHE A 264 -17.26 -2.27 -0.05
CA PHE A 264 -17.92 -3.36 -0.74
C PHE A 264 -17.02 -3.83 -1.88
N GLY A 265 -16.44 -5.02 -1.74
CA GLY A 265 -15.61 -5.64 -2.77
C GLY A 265 -16.48 -6.21 -3.88
N THR A 266 -16.37 -5.67 -5.10
CA THR A 266 -17.18 -6.11 -6.25
C THR A 266 -16.45 -7.13 -7.13
N LEU A 267 -17.21 -8.00 -7.80
CA LEU A 267 -16.67 -8.98 -8.74
C LEU A 267 -16.21 -8.32 -10.05
N GLY A 268 -14.94 -7.93 -10.13
CA GLY A 268 -14.32 -7.54 -11.40
C GLY A 268 -14.16 -8.72 -12.37
N ALA A 269 -14.18 -8.45 -13.69
CA ALA A 269 -14.08 -9.40 -14.80
C ALA A 269 -13.37 -10.75 -14.53
N LYS A 270 -12.10 -10.70 -14.08
CA LYS A 270 -11.25 -11.88 -13.84
C LYS A 270 -11.68 -12.70 -12.61
N ALA A 271 -12.28 -12.07 -11.60
CA ALA A 271 -12.85 -12.75 -10.45
C ALA A 271 -14.15 -13.44 -10.84
N ALA A 272 -15.06 -12.72 -11.51
CA ALA A 272 -16.32 -13.29 -12.01
C ALA A 272 -16.09 -14.56 -12.85
N LEU A 273 -15.14 -14.53 -13.81
CA LEU A 273 -14.74 -15.72 -14.58
C LEU A 273 -14.23 -16.87 -13.70
N ARG A 274 -13.40 -16.59 -12.70
CA ARG A 274 -12.82 -17.61 -11.80
C ARG A 274 -13.85 -18.24 -10.88
N ASP A 275 -14.78 -17.44 -10.36
CA ASP A 275 -15.80 -17.92 -9.44
C ASP A 275 -16.93 -18.67 -10.17
N VAL A 276 -17.38 -18.17 -11.33
CA VAL A 276 -18.32 -18.92 -12.20
C VAL A 276 -17.67 -20.21 -12.69
N GLY A 277 -16.42 -20.16 -13.15
CA GLY A 277 -15.70 -21.35 -13.58
C GLY A 277 -15.58 -22.42 -12.48
N ARG A 278 -15.33 -22.00 -11.22
CA ARG A 278 -15.33 -22.88 -10.04
C ARG A 278 -16.71 -23.51 -9.80
N VAL A 279 -17.77 -22.69 -9.79
CA VAL A 279 -19.15 -23.12 -9.52
C VAL A 279 -19.70 -24.06 -10.60
N LEU A 280 -19.29 -23.88 -11.85
CA LEU A 280 -19.59 -24.74 -13.00
C LEU A 280 -18.63 -25.95 -13.15
N SER A 281 -17.74 -26.20 -12.18
CA SER A 281 -16.76 -27.30 -12.19
C SER A 281 -15.80 -27.30 -13.40
N ILE A 282 -15.53 -26.14 -14.00
CA ILE A 282 -14.63 -25.99 -15.15
C ILE A 282 -13.17 -26.12 -14.68
N PRO A 283 -12.30 -26.90 -15.36
CA PRO A 283 -10.90 -27.04 -14.98
C PRO A 283 -10.19 -25.68 -14.86
N LEU A 284 -9.55 -25.45 -13.71
CA LEU A 284 -8.94 -24.17 -13.36
C LEU A 284 -7.94 -23.67 -14.43
N SER A 285 -7.21 -24.57 -15.08
CA SER A 285 -6.29 -24.26 -16.18
C SER A 285 -6.99 -23.56 -17.37
N THR A 286 -8.18 -24.05 -17.77
CA THR A 286 -9.01 -23.45 -18.83
C THR A 286 -9.53 -22.08 -18.41
N VAL A 287 -10.03 -21.98 -17.16
CA VAL A 287 -10.55 -20.70 -16.62
C VAL A 287 -9.44 -19.65 -16.53
N ASP A 288 -8.24 -20.05 -16.11
CA ASP A 288 -7.08 -19.16 -16.03
C ASP A 288 -6.56 -18.75 -17.41
N GLN A 289 -6.68 -19.60 -18.44
CA GLN A 289 -6.36 -19.23 -19.82
C GLN A 289 -7.28 -18.09 -20.30
N VAL A 290 -8.59 -18.22 -20.11
CA VAL A 290 -9.58 -17.17 -20.46
C VAL A 290 -9.35 -15.91 -19.61
N ALA A 291 -9.19 -16.06 -18.29
CA ALA A 291 -8.96 -14.94 -17.38
C ALA A 291 -7.63 -14.21 -17.63
N LYS A 292 -6.61 -14.85 -18.23
CA LYS A 292 -5.35 -14.20 -18.63
C LYS A 292 -5.54 -13.28 -19.85
N LEU A 293 -6.45 -13.59 -20.78
CA LEU A 293 -6.72 -12.77 -21.98
C LEU A 293 -7.43 -11.44 -21.69
N VAL A 294 -8.21 -11.36 -20.59
CA VAL A 294 -8.80 -10.09 -20.13
C VAL A 294 -7.69 -9.05 -19.89
N PRO A 295 -7.76 -7.82 -20.43
CA PRO A 295 -6.73 -6.80 -20.20
C PRO A 295 -6.50 -6.45 -18.72
N LYS A 296 -5.31 -5.93 -18.38
CA LYS A 296 -5.00 -5.48 -17.00
C LYS A 296 -5.39 -4.02 -16.71
N LEU A 297 -5.67 -3.20 -17.73
CA LEU A 297 -5.98 -1.77 -17.59
C LEU A 297 -6.94 -1.29 -18.71
N PRO A 298 -7.69 -0.19 -18.50
CA PRO A 298 -7.84 0.56 -17.24
C PRO A 298 -8.73 -0.15 -16.21
N VAL A 299 -8.79 0.42 -14.99
CA VAL A 299 -9.75 0.01 -13.94
C VAL A 299 -11.17 0.10 -14.49
N GLY A 300 -12.02 -0.89 -14.16
CA GLY A 300 -13.39 -0.97 -14.69
C GLY A 300 -13.50 -1.49 -16.13
N THR A 301 -12.45 -2.12 -16.68
CA THR A 301 -12.57 -2.86 -17.96
C THR A 301 -13.49 -4.05 -17.79
N THR A 302 -14.66 -4.00 -18.44
CA THR A 302 -15.69 -5.05 -18.39
C THR A 302 -15.36 -6.24 -19.28
N LEU A 303 -16.02 -7.38 -19.04
CA LEU A 303 -15.98 -8.55 -19.92
C LEU A 303 -16.48 -8.21 -21.33
N THR A 304 -17.51 -7.36 -21.45
CA THR A 304 -18.00 -6.85 -22.76
C THR A 304 -16.92 -6.05 -23.50
N GLN A 305 -16.27 -5.08 -22.83
CA GLN A 305 -15.14 -4.34 -23.44
C GLN A 305 -13.93 -5.25 -23.77
N SER A 306 -13.75 -6.34 -23.03
CA SER A 306 -12.68 -7.30 -23.27
C SER A 306 -12.92 -8.11 -24.55
N LEU A 307 -14.17 -8.54 -24.80
CA LEU A 307 -14.57 -9.21 -26.04
C LEU A 307 -14.43 -8.32 -27.28
N GLU A 308 -14.68 -7.02 -27.14
CA GLU A 308 -14.49 -6.04 -28.23
C GLU A 308 -13.00 -5.79 -28.54
N ARG A 309 -12.15 -5.71 -27.51
CA ARG A 309 -10.74 -5.31 -27.63
C ARG A 309 -9.77 -6.47 -27.90
N VAL A 310 -10.13 -7.71 -27.57
CA VAL A 310 -9.23 -8.87 -27.62
C VAL A 310 -9.76 -9.92 -28.60
N PRO A 311 -9.31 -9.91 -29.88
CA PRO A 311 -9.82 -10.81 -30.91
C PRO A 311 -9.71 -12.30 -30.55
N ASP A 312 -8.69 -12.71 -29.80
CA ASP A 312 -8.51 -14.11 -29.40
C ASP A 312 -9.49 -14.54 -28.29
N LEU A 313 -9.86 -13.64 -27.37
CA LEU A 313 -10.93 -13.89 -26.41
C LEU A 313 -12.27 -14.03 -27.13
N LYS A 314 -12.52 -13.19 -28.14
CA LYS A 314 -13.71 -13.30 -29.00
C LYS A 314 -13.76 -14.61 -29.79
N LYS A 315 -12.64 -15.09 -30.35
CA LYS A 315 -12.57 -16.41 -31.01
C LYS A 315 -12.92 -17.56 -30.07
N MET A 316 -12.47 -17.51 -28.81
CA MET A 316 -12.81 -18.54 -27.82
C MET A 316 -14.30 -18.49 -27.46
N TYR A 317 -14.87 -17.30 -27.27
CA TYR A 317 -16.31 -17.10 -27.01
C TYR A 317 -17.21 -17.51 -28.19
N ASP A 318 -16.82 -17.21 -29.43
CA ASP A 318 -17.60 -17.58 -30.63
C ASP A 318 -17.41 -19.07 -31.01
N GLY A 319 -16.35 -19.73 -30.53
CA GLY A 319 -15.93 -21.07 -30.97
C GLY A 319 -16.12 -22.22 -29.95
N ASP A 320 -16.26 -21.92 -28.66
CA ASP A 320 -16.42 -22.91 -27.59
C ASP A 320 -17.66 -22.59 -26.74
N ALA A 321 -18.63 -23.50 -26.73
CA ALA A 321 -19.91 -23.32 -26.04
C ALA A 321 -19.79 -23.26 -24.51
N GLN A 322 -18.81 -23.96 -23.92
CA GLN A 322 -18.56 -23.98 -22.48
C GLN A 322 -17.87 -22.68 -22.04
N ILE A 323 -16.97 -22.13 -22.87
CA ILE A 323 -16.36 -20.82 -22.64
C ILE A 323 -17.38 -19.70 -22.87
N LYS A 324 -18.30 -19.85 -23.82
CA LYS A 324 -19.41 -18.92 -24.02
C LYS A 324 -20.31 -18.82 -22.79
N ASP A 325 -20.82 -19.96 -22.30
CA ASP A 325 -21.68 -20.03 -21.11
C ASP A 325 -20.98 -19.44 -19.87
N LEU A 326 -19.71 -19.80 -19.64
CA LEU A 326 -18.85 -19.21 -18.62
C LEU A 326 -18.79 -17.67 -18.71
N ILE A 327 -18.57 -17.12 -19.91
CA ILE A 327 -18.44 -15.66 -20.11
C ILE A 327 -19.80 -14.96 -19.96
N ASP A 328 -20.89 -15.49 -20.52
CA ASP A 328 -22.20 -14.84 -20.43
C ASP A 328 -22.76 -14.88 -19.00
N ARG A 329 -22.51 -15.96 -18.24
CA ARG A 329 -22.80 -16.03 -16.79
C ARG A 329 -21.94 -15.06 -15.98
N ALA A 330 -20.63 -15.00 -16.25
CA ALA A 330 -19.74 -14.06 -15.58
C ALA A 330 -20.08 -12.59 -15.90
N ARG A 331 -20.63 -12.29 -17.08
CA ARG A 331 -21.12 -10.93 -17.44
C ARG A 331 -22.34 -10.48 -16.64
N ARG A 332 -23.19 -11.39 -16.17
CA ARG A 332 -24.31 -11.08 -15.25
C ARG A 332 -23.87 -10.82 -13.80
N LEU A 333 -22.73 -11.39 -13.41
CA LEU A 333 -22.17 -11.28 -12.05
C LEU A 333 -21.06 -10.23 -11.93
N GLU A 334 -20.61 -9.66 -13.04
CA GLU A 334 -19.64 -8.56 -13.07
C GLU A 334 -20.20 -7.32 -12.37
N GLY A 335 -19.44 -6.78 -11.40
CA GLY A 335 -19.84 -5.62 -10.60
C GLY A 335 -20.69 -5.93 -9.36
N VAL A 336 -21.19 -7.16 -9.19
CA VAL A 336 -21.95 -7.56 -7.98
C VAL A 336 -21.05 -7.55 -6.75
N THR A 337 -21.55 -7.06 -5.62
CA THR A 337 -20.86 -7.09 -4.32
C THR A 337 -20.66 -8.53 -3.85
N ARG A 338 -19.40 -8.90 -3.60
CA ARG A 338 -18.97 -10.22 -3.12
C ARG A 338 -18.86 -10.27 -1.60
N ASN A 339 -18.24 -9.24 -1.01
CA ASN A 339 -17.86 -9.22 0.39
C ASN A 339 -17.77 -7.80 0.92
N VAL A 340 -17.92 -7.67 2.24
CA VAL A 340 -17.54 -6.46 2.97
C VAL A 340 -16.06 -6.53 3.37
N GLY A 341 -15.46 -5.36 3.55
CA GLY A 341 -14.12 -5.18 4.09
C GLY A 341 -13.96 -3.79 4.68
N THR A 342 -12.90 -3.55 5.44
CA THR A 342 -12.63 -2.25 6.05
C THR A 342 -11.98 -1.31 5.01
N HIS A 343 -12.42 -0.06 4.90
CA HIS A 343 -11.78 0.95 4.04
C HIS A 343 -10.36 1.18 4.54
N ALA A 344 -9.36 0.90 3.70
CA ALA A 344 -7.94 0.85 4.08
C ALA A 344 -7.40 2.14 4.72
N CYS A 345 -8.13 3.25 4.56
CA CYS A 345 -7.74 4.58 5.01
C CYS A 345 -8.84 5.35 5.76
N GLY A 346 -10.08 4.86 5.72
CA GLY A 346 -11.25 5.72 5.95
C GLY A 346 -11.69 5.67 7.40
N VAL A 347 -11.62 6.80 8.08
CA VAL A 347 -12.18 6.99 9.43
C VAL A 347 -13.34 7.98 9.34
N VAL A 348 -14.41 7.73 10.08
CA VAL A 348 -15.50 8.69 10.31
C VAL A 348 -15.54 9.08 11.77
N VAL A 349 -15.71 10.38 12.04
CA VAL A 349 -15.82 10.95 13.38
C VAL A 349 -17.10 11.79 13.48
N SER A 350 -17.85 11.65 14.56
CA SER A 350 -19.13 12.32 14.79
C SER A 350 -19.18 13.14 16.09
N ALA A 351 -20.12 14.06 16.18
CA ALA A 351 -20.38 14.81 17.42
C ALA A 351 -21.19 14.00 18.47
N GLN A 352 -22.00 13.05 18.00
CA GLN A 352 -22.87 12.15 18.79
C GLN A 352 -22.42 10.69 18.59
N PRO A 353 -22.87 9.71 19.41
CA PRO A 353 -22.55 8.29 19.21
C PRO A 353 -22.94 7.83 17.81
N LEU A 354 -22.05 7.11 17.12
CA LEU A 354 -22.28 6.69 15.73
C LEU A 354 -23.48 5.76 15.59
N GLU A 355 -23.78 4.94 16.59
CA GLU A 355 -24.94 4.04 16.62
C GLU A 355 -26.30 4.77 16.57
N GLU A 356 -26.35 6.06 16.91
CA GLU A 356 -27.56 6.90 16.77
C GLU A 356 -27.76 7.40 15.32
N ILE A 357 -26.74 7.28 14.45
CA ILE A 357 -26.70 7.89 13.11
C ILE A 357 -26.53 6.85 11.99
N VAL A 358 -25.69 5.83 12.21
CA VAL A 358 -25.32 4.83 11.21
C VAL A 358 -25.27 3.42 11.83
N PRO A 359 -25.69 2.36 11.12
CA PRO A 359 -25.46 0.99 11.58
C PRO A 359 -23.97 0.68 11.63
N LEU A 360 -23.54 0.00 12.70
CA LEU A 360 -22.17 -0.42 12.95
C LEU A 360 -21.98 -1.93 12.78
N GLN A 361 -20.78 -2.34 12.37
CA GLN A 361 -20.35 -3.73 12.27
C GLN A 361 -18.93 -3.89 12.81
N HIS A 362 -18.65 -4.90 13.64
CA HIS A 362 -17.29 -5.21 14.10
C HIS A 362 -16.37 -5.59 12.94
N THR A 363 -15.07 -5.26 13.03
CA THR A 363 -14.10 -5.70 12.02
C THR A 363 -13.87 -7.21 12.09
N ALA A 364 -13.46 -7.82 10.98
CA ALA A 364 -13.12 -9.25 10.94
C ALA A 364 -11.72 -9.59 11.50
N ARG A 365 -11.09 -8.68 12.25
CA ARG A 365 -9.73 -8.83 12.82
C ARG A 365 -9.62 -8.41 14.29
N ASP A 366 -10.50 -7.50 14.73
CA ASP A 366 -10.50 -6.89 16.04
C ASP A 366 -11.97 -6.67 16.44
N GLU A 367 -12.37 -7.28 17.56
CA GLU A 367 -13.74 -7.20 18.10
C GLU A 367 -14.00 -5.86 18.83
N GLU A 368 -12.98 -5.13 19.27
CA GLU A 368 -13.16 -3.76 19.80
C GLU A 368 -13.33 -2.73 18.68
N ALA A 369 -12.81 -3.00 17.48
CA ALA A 369 -12.90 -2.10 16.34
C ALA A 369 -14.24 -2.21 15.60
N VAL A 370 -14.91 -1.07 15.40
CA VAL A 370 -16.17 -0.96 14.65
C VAL A 370 -15.98 -0.28 13.29
N MET A 371 -16.85 -0.66 12.35
CA MET A 371 -16.99 -0.08 11.02
C MET A 371 -18.39 0.54 10.85
N ALA A 372 -18.47 1.74 10.28
CA ALA A 372 -19.71 2.31 9.80
C ALA A 372 -20.16 1.61 8.51
N SER A 373 -21.33 0.96 8.53
CA SER A 373 -21.82 0.09 7.45
C SER A 373 -22.39 0.83 6.23
N PHE A 374 -22.30 2.16 6.19
CA PHE A 374 -22.55 2.95 4.98
C PHE A 374 -21.23 3.30 4.27
N PRO A 375 -21.20 3.30 2.92
CA PRO A 375 -19.98 3.62 2.18
C PRO A 375 -19.61 5.10 2.32
N MET A 376 -18.32 5.40 2.14
CA MET A 376 -17.70 6.73 2.32
C MET A 376 -18.49 7.91 1.71
N GLY A 377 -19.07 7.73 0.51
CA GLY A 377 -19.90 8.77 -0.12
C GLY A 377 -21.14 9.10 0.69
N THR A 378 -21.93 8.08 1.03
CA THR A 378 -23.17 8.21 1.82
C THR A 378 -22.93 8.81 3.21
N LEU A 379 -21.81 8.47 3.86
CA LEU A 379 -21.42 9.12 5.13
C LEU A 379 -21.16 10.62 4.96
N GLY A 380 -20.53 11.02 3.84
CA GLY A 380 -20.33 12.42 3.47
C GLY A 380 -21.63 13.14 3.07
N ASP A 381 -22.57 12.45 2.42
CA ASP A 381 -23.89 12.99 2.08
C ASP A 381 -24.74 13.26 3.34
N ILE A 382 -24.67 12.37 4.35
CA ILE A 382 -25.23 12.55 5.71
C ILE A 382 -24.48 13.66 6.49
N GLY A 383 -23.33 14.10 5.98
CA GLY A 383 -22.57 15.24 6.50
C GLY A 383 -21.60 14.93 7.64
N LEU A 384 -21.34 13.64 7.93
CA LEU A 384 -20.35 13.25 8.93
C LEU A 384 -18.92 13.60 8.48
N LEU A 385 -18.04 13.87 9.45
CA LEU A 385 -16.64 14.16 9.15
C LEU A 385 -15.90 12.88 8.73
N LYS A 386 -15.66 12.74 7.43
CA LYS A 386 -14.75 11.74 6.87
C LYS A 386 -13.29 12.19 6.96
N MET A 387 -12.39 11.27 7.23
CA MET A 387 -10.96 11.52 7.42
C MET A 387 -10.18 10.38 6.76
N ASP A 388 -9.49 10.66 5.65
CA ASP A 388 -8.64 9.68 4.98
C ASP A 388 -7.23 9.70 5.59
N MET A 389 -6.98 8.74 6.48
CA MET A 389 -5.68 8.44 7.06
C MET A 389 -5.08 7.25 6.31
N LEU A 390 -4.25 7.50 5.31
CA LEU A 390 -3.71 6.46 4.43
C LEU A 390 -2.45 5.82 5.01
N GLY A 391 -2.29 4.51 4.80
CA GLY A 391 -0.98 3.86 4.97
C GLY A 391 -0.14 3.98 3.71
N LEU A 392 1.10 4.43 3.86
CA LEU A 392 2.08 4.48 2.77
C LEU A 392 3.35 3.73 3.19
N THR A 393 3.60 2.57 2.58
CA THR A 393 4.76 1.70 2.88
C THR A 393 6.10 2.43 2.76
N ASN A 394 6.21 3.42 1.87
CA ASN A 394 7.41 4.25 1.73
C ASN A 394 7.64 5.17 2.94
N LEU A 395 6.59 5.60 3.65
CA LEU A 395 6.75 6.28 4.93
C LEU A 395 7.15 5.31 6.05
N SER A 396 6.78 4.01 5.98
CA SER A 396 7.29 2.98 6.90
C SER A 396 8.79 2.72 6.69
N ILE A 397 9.26 2.68 5.44
CA ILE A 397 10.68 2.58 5.09
C ILE A 397 11.44 3.80 5.62
N VAL A 398 10.89 5.00 5.41
CA VAL A 398 11.47 6.25 5.94
C VAL A 398 11.48 6.26 7.48
N ASP A 399 10.40 5.84 8.14
CA ASP A 399 10.31 5.75 9.60
C ASP A 399 11.42 4.86 10.19
N ALA A 400 11.58 3.64 9.66
CA ALA A 400 12.64 2.73 10.08
C ALA A 400 14.05 3.31 9.84
N ALA A 401 14.29 3.90 8.66
CA ALA A 401 15.58 4.53 8.36
C ALA A 401 15.90 5.71 9.30
N LEU A 402 14.93 6.59 9.55
CA LEU A 402 15.07 7.71 10.49
C LEU A 402 15.31 7.23 11.92
N GLN A 403 14.67 6.14 12.35
CA GLN A 403 14.90 5.52 13.65
C GLN A 403 16.33 4.98 13.78
N TYR A 404 16.85 4.23 12.79
CA TYR A 404 18.24 3.75 12.81
C TYR A 404 19.25 4.92 12.84
N ILE A 405 19.05 5.95 12.02
CA ILE A 405 19.90 7.16 11.99
C ILE A 405 19.84 7.90 13.34
N SER A 406 18.66 8.00 13.95
CA SER A 406 18.48 8.65 15.26
C SER A 406 19.18 7.89 16.40
N GLN A 407 19.15 6.55 16.35
CA GLN A 407 19.84 5.69 17.31
C GLN A 407 21.36 5.83 17.21
N GLU A 408 21.92 5.88 15.99
CA GLU A 408 23.35 6.13 15.79
C GLU A 408 23.79 7.53 16.25
N GLN A 409 23.06 8.57 15.85
CA GLN A 409 23.45 9.95 16.18
C GLN A 409 23.20 10.32 17.64
N GLY A 410 22.51 9.47 18.42
CA GLY A 410 22.14 9.73 19.82
C GLY A 410 21.15 10.90 19.98
N LYS A 411 20.47 11.30 18.91
CA LYS A 411 19.51 12.41 18.85
C LYS A 411 18.45 12.12 17.78
N PRO A 412 17.23 12.69 17.88
CA PRO A 412 16.25 12.59 16.79
C PRO A 412 16.80 13.18 15.47
N PHE A 413 16.52 12.49 14.37
CA PHE A 413 16.73 12.95 13.00
C PHE A 413 15.43 12.74 12.21
N THR A 414 15.00 13.74 11.45
CA THR A 414 13.67 13.78 10.82
C THR A 414 13.72 14.20 9.36
N LEU A 415 12.59 14.05 8.64
CA LEU A 415 12.46 14.57 7.27
C LEU A 415 12.67 16.09 7.14
N ALA A 416 12.53 16.85 8.23
CA ALA A 416 12.76 18.29 8.24
C ALA A 416 14.26 18.67 8.34
N ASP A 417 15.12 17.72 8.71
CA ASP A 417 16.58 17.90 8.78
C ASP A 417 17.28 17.66 7.43
N VAL A 418 16.53 17.25 6.40
CA VAL A 418 17.05 17.02 5.04
C VAL A 418 17.17 18.34 4.27
N PRO A 419 18.38 18.76 3.84
CA PRO A 419 18.57 19.98 3.06
C PRO A 419 18.02 19.83 1.64
N SER A 420 17.35 20.85 1.11
CA SER A 420 16.65 20.79 -0.19
C SER A 420 17.51 20.97 -1.45
N ASP A 421 18.81 21.24 -1.29
CA ASP A 421 19.74 21.58 -2.38
C ASP A 421 21.03 20.75 -2.40
N ASP A 422 21.08 19.62 -1.67
CA ASP A 422 22.24 18.72 -1.69
C ASP A 422 22.56 18.20 -3.10
N LYS A 423 23.83 18.39 -3.47
CA LYS A 423 24.38 18.06 -4.78
C LYS A 423 24.67 16.57 -4.94
N ALA A 424 25.07 15.87 -3.88
CA ALA A 424 25.36 14.45 -3.96
C ALA A 424 24.09 13.64 -4.32
N THR A 425 22.96 14.00 -3.71
CA THR A 425 21.64 13.42 -4.00
C THR A 425 21.21 13.70 -5.45
N LEU A 426 21.36 14.94 -5.92
CA LEU A 426 21.05 15.32 -7.30
C LEU A 426 21.96 14.62 -8.32
N GLU A 427 23.23 14.38 -7.97
CA GLU A 427 24.17 13.61 -8.78
C GLU A 427 23.82 12.12 -8.80
N MET A 428 23.48 11.50 -7.66
CA MET A 428 23.01 10.10 -7.60
C MET A 428 21.78 9.88 -8.50
N LEU A 429 20.81 10.79 -8.47
CA LEU A 429 19.65 10.78 -9.36
C LEU A 429 20.07 10.95 -10.83
N SER A 430 21.03 11.83 -11.13
CA SER A 430 21.58 12.07 -12.47
C SER A 430 22.40 10.89 -13.02
N GLN A 431 22.97 10.05 -12.16
CA GLN A 431 23.62 8.79 -12.53
C GLN A 431 22.60 7.67 -12.81
N GLY A 432 21.38 7.79 -12.29
CA GLY A 432 20.31 6.80 -12.41
C GLY A 432 20.28 5.75 -11.29
N ASN A 433 20.98 5.99 -10.17
CA ASN A 433 21.08 5.05 -9.04
C ASN A 433 19.81 5.08 -8.16
N THR A 434 18.65 4.85 -8.78
CA THR A 434 17.31 5.17 -8.25
C THR A 434 16.50 3.95 -7.78
N LEU A 435 17.10 2.76 -7.78
CA LEU A 435 16.52 1.57 -7.16
C LEU A 435 16.23 1.81 -5.67
N GLY A 436 15.01 1.54 -5.20
CA GLY A 436 14.56 1.84 -3.83
C GLY A 436 14.29 3.33 -3.55
N VAL A 437 14.27 4.20 -4.57
CA VAL A 437 13.89 5.62 -4.43
C VAL A 437 12.42 5.80 -4.83
N PHE A 438 11.64 6.45 -3.97
CA PHE A 438 10.19 6.58 -4.15
C PHE A 438 9.83 7.21 -5.51
N GLN A 439 8.85 6.63 -6.20
CA GLN A 439 8.43 6.93 -7.58
C GLN A 439 9.45 6.62 -8.71
N PHE A 440 10.73 6.37 -8.42
CA PHE A 440 11.80 6.48 -9.44
C PHE A 440 12.43 5.18 -9.96
N GLU A 441 12.05 4.02 -9.43
CA GLU A 441 12.65 2.73 -9.80
C GLU A 441 12.44 2.26 -11.26
N SER A 442 11.35 2.69 -11.93
CA SER A 442 10.97 2.06 -13.21
C SER A 442 11.96 2.42 -14.34
N PRO A 443 12.46 1.47 -15.16
CA PRO A 443 13.59 1.72 -16.07
C PRO A 443 13.47 2.95 -17.01
N PRO A 444 12.30 3.30 -17.59
CA PRO A 444 12.18 4.51 -18.40
C PRO A 444 12.25 5.80 -17.57
N MET A 445 11.82 5.80 -16.29
CA MET A 445 12.02 6.92 -15.36
C MET A 445 13.51 7.10 -15.04
N VAL A 446 14.22 6.00 -14.76
CA VAL A 446 15.67 6.01 -14.55
C VAL A 446 16.40 6.64 -15.74
N ARG A 447 16.00 6.25 -16.96
CA ARG A 447 16.58 6.79 -18.20
C ARG A 447 16.32 8.30 -18.33
N TYR A 448 15.07 8.74 -18.17
CA TYR A 448 14.75 10.17 -18.24
C TYR A 448 15.45 11.00 -17.15
N LEU A 449 15.69 10.47 -15.95
CA LEU A 449 16.49 11.16 -14.91
C LEU A 449 17.96 11.32 -15.33
N ARG A 450 18.56 10.30 -15.98
CA ARG A 450 19.93 10.36 -16.54
C ARG A 450 20.06 11.35 -17.72
N GLU A 451 19.00 11.46 -18.53
CA GLU A 451 18.91 12.45 -19.61
C GLU A 451 18.70 13.89 -19.08
N LEU A 452 17.82 14.04 -18.07
CA LEU A 452 17.44 15.32 -17.46
C LEU A 452 18.54 15.93 -16.58
N LYS A 453 19.33 15.08 -15.91
CA LYS A 453 20.38 15.45 -14.94
C LYS A 453 19.87 16.48 -13.92
N PRO A 454 18.89 16.11 -13.05
CA PRO A 454 18.21 17.05 -12.16
C PRO A 454 19.22 17.91 -11.38
N SER A 455 19.05 19.23 -11.47
CA SER A 455 20.02 20.22 -10.95
C SER A 455 19.45 21.10 -9.84
N ARG A 456 18.21 20.81 -9.44
CA ARG A 456 17.40 21.47 -8.42
C ARG A 456 16.18 20.58 -8.12
N ILE A 457 15.50 20.82 -7.01
CA ILE A 457 14.38 19.97 -6.57
C ILE A 457 13.12 20.12 -7.43
N GLU A 458 12.93 21.25 -8.13
CA GLU A 458 11.76 21.46 -9.01
C GLU A 458 11.79 20.59 -10.27
N ASP A 459 12.98 20.17 -10.72
CA ASP A 459 13.12 19.18 -11.80
C ASP A 459 12.53 17.83 -11.37
N ILE A 460 12.62 17.49 -10.08
CA ILE A 460 12.11 16.26 -9.47
C ILE A 460 10.58 16.33 -9.38
N TYR A 461 10.03 17.47 -8.94
CA TYR A 461 8.58 17.72 -8.96
C TYR A 461 8.00 17.59 -10.38
N ALA A 462 8.71 18.11 -11.39
CA ALA A 462 8.31 18.00 -12.78
C ALA A 462 8.32 16.55 -13.28
N MET A 463 9.29 15.71 -12.88
CA MET A 463 9.29 14.28 -13.24
C MET A 463 8.10 13.53 -12.65
N VAL A 464 7.73 13.79 -11.39
CA VAL A 464 6.53 13.21 -10.76
C VAL A 464 5.24 13.60 -11.51
N ALA A 465 5.20 14.78 -12.13
CA ALA A 465 4.08 15.22 -12.96
C ALA A 465 4.11 14.63 -14.39
N LEU A 466 5.27 14.65 -15.05
CA LEU A 466 5.43 14.36 -16.48
C LEU A 466 5.56 12.88 -16.82
N TYR A 467 6.03 12.03 -15.90
CA TYR A 467 6.21 10.60 -16.16
C TYR A 467 4.88 9.82 -16.10
N ARG A 468 3.96 10.14 -17.00
CA ARG A 468 2.59 9.61 -17.07
C ARG A 468 2.17 9.42 -18.53
N PRO A 469 1.32 8.44 -18.88
CA PRO A 469 0.77 8.30 -20.23
C PRO A 469 0.10 9.60 -20.68
N GLY A 470 0.50 10.13 -21.84
CA GLY A 470 0.22 11.50 -22.28
C GLY A 470 1.41 12.44 -22.06
N PRO A 471 1.61 13.04 -20.87
CA PRO A 471 2.67 14.02 -20.63
C PRO A 471 4.10 13.53 -20.92
N MET A 472 4.33 12.21 -20.89
CA MET A 472 5.61 11.59 -21.25
C MET A 472 6.09 11.97 -22.67
N GLU A 473 5.18 12.31 -23.59
CA GLU A 473 5.52 12.82 -24.93
C GLU A 473 6.25 14.19 -24.88
N GLN A 474 6.10 14.95 -23.79
CA GLN A 474 6.75 16.26 -23.59
C GLN A 474 8.12 16.15 -22.88
N LEU A 475 8.47 14.99 -22.30
CA LEU A 475 9.75 14.82 -21.58
C LEU A 475 10.99 15.10 -22.44
N PRO A 476 11.10 14.60 -23.68
CA PRO A 476 12.26 14.92 -24.54
C PRO A 476 12.42 16.42 -24.78
N LEU A 477 11.32 17.15 -24.95
CA LEU A 477 11.32 18.60 -25.15
C LEU A 477 11.71 19.34 -23.86
N TYR A 478 11.22 18.89 -22.70
CA TYR A 478 11.58 19.43 -21.38
C TYR A 478 13.08 19.31 -21.12
N ILE A 479 13.65 18.13 -21.44
CA ILE A 479 15.07 17.83 -21.32
C ILE A 479 15.90 18.65 -22.32
N GLU A 480 15.47 18.76 -23.58
CA GLU A 480 16.14 19.59 -24.58
C GLU A 480 16.18 21.06 -24.15
N TRP A 481 15.05 21.61 -23.70
CA TRP A 481 14.93 23.02 -23.34
C TRP A 481 15.62 23.36 -22.01
N LYS A 482 15.68 22.44 -21.05
CA LYS A 482 16.57 22.56 -19.88
C LYS A 482 18.03 22.64 -20.31
N ASN A 483 18.48 21.71 -21.15
CA ASN A 483 19.89 21.62 -21.56
C ASN A 483 20.29 22.73 -22.55
N HIS A 484 19.31 23.34 -23.24
CA HIS A 484 19.50 24.43 -24.20
C HIS A 484 18.50 25.59 -23.99
N PRO A 485 18.59 26.36 -22.88
CA PRO A 485 17.62 27.41 -22.55
C PRO A 485 17.45 28.49 -23.63
N GLN A 486 18.46 28.70 -24.48
CA GLN A 486 18.42 29.59 -25.64
C GLN A 486 17.45 29.16 -26.75
N ARG A 487 16.88 27.95 -26.68
CA ARG A 487 15.82 27.48 -27.61
C ARG A 487 14.40 27.80 -27.12
N ILE A 488 14.24 28.18 -25.86
CA ILE A 488 12.92 28.44 -25.25
C ILE A 488 12.32 29.71 -25.86
N THR A 489 11.13 29.60 -26.46
CA THR A 489 10.41 30.73 -27.06
C THR A 489 8.99 30.83 -26.49
N TYR A 490 8.67 31.98 -25.89
CA TYR A 490 7.36 32.25 -25.30
C TYR A 490 6.47 32.99 -26.31
N LEU A 491 5.20 32.57 -26.47
CA LEU A 491 4.26 33.22 -27.40
C LEU A 491 3.93 34.68 -27.01
N HIS A 492 4.09 35.03 -25.73
CA HIS A 492 3.86 36.35 -25.16
C HIS A 492 4.69 36.52 -23.87
N PRO A 493 5.22 37.71 -23.52
CA PRO A 493 6.08 37.89 -22.33
C PRO A 493 5.43 37.47 -21.00
N VAL A 494 4.12 37.62 -20.86
CA VAL A 494 3.35 37.23 -19.66
C VAL A 494 3.40 35.71 -19.39
N LEU A 495 3.65 34.88 -20.42
CA LEU A 495 3.81 33.44 -20.23
C LEU A 495 5.13 33.06 -19.53
N LYS A 496 6.14 33.94 -19.57
CA LYS A 496 7.46 33.65 -18.96
C LYS A 496 7.36 33.38 -17.44
N PRO A 497 6.87 34.30 -16.58
CA PRO A 497 6.81 34.05 -15.13
C PRO A 497 5.93 32.86 -14.72
N ILE A 498 5.05 32.40 -15.62
CA ILE A 498 4.17 31.23 -15.39
C ILE A 498 4.89 29.91 -15.76
N LEU A 499 5.70 29.91 -16.83
CA LEU A 499 6.26 28.70 -17.45
C LEU A 499 7.79 28.58 -17.34
N GLU A 500 8.51 29.58 -16.82
CA GLU A 500 9.97 29.54 -16.68
C GLU A 500 10.45 28.40 -15.76
N ASP A 501 9.70 28.09 -14.70
CA ASP A 501 9.96 26.96 -13.80
C ASP A 501 9.98 25.60 -14.54
N THR A 502 9.27 25.51 -15.67
CA THR A 502 9.09 24.32 -16.48
C THR A 502 9.63 24.51 -17.91
N TYR A 503 10.63 25.39 -18.06
CA TYR A 503 11.35 25.65 -19.31
C TYR A 503 10.48 26.10 -20.49
N GLY A 504 9.29 26.64 -20.24
CA GLY A 504 8.32 27.06 -21.27
C GLY A 504 7.21 26.04 -21.58
N ILE A 505 7.26 24.84 -20.98
CA ILE A 505 6.24 23.79 -21.18
C ILE A 505 5.15 23.91 -20.11
N ILE A 506 3.88 23.73 -20.51
CA ILE A 506 2.76 23.63 -19.56
C ILE A 506 2.79 22.24 -18.92
N VAL A 507 2.89 22.17 -17.58
CA VAL A 507 2.92 20.91 -16.82
C VAL A 507 1.77 20.87 -15.82
N TYR A 508 1.51 21.99 -15.14
CA TYR A 508 0.63 22.05 -13.98
C TYR A 508 -0.73 22.71 -14.24
N GLN A 509 -1.77 22.27 -13.53
CA GLN A 509 -3.10 22.89 -13.50
C GLN A 509 -3.02 24.36 -13.08
N GLU A 510 -2.13 24.68 -12.16
CA GLU A 510 -1.86 26.01 -11.61
C GLU A 510 -1.27 26.94 -12.68
N GLN A 511 -0.51 26.41 -13.65
CA GLN A 511 -0.04 27.19 -14.79
C GLN A 511 -1.17 27.50 -15.77
N VAL A 512 -2.08 26.55 -16.02
CA VAL A 512 -3.28 26.80 -16.83
C VAL A 512 -4.18 27.85 -16.16
N LEU A 513 -4.39 27.75 -14.84
CA LEU A 513 -5.12 28.77 -14.06
C LEU A 513 -4.45 30.16 -14.21
N GLY A 514 -3.13 30.24 -14.03
CA GLY A 514 -2.37 31.49 -14.23
C GLY A 514 -2.51 32.08 -15.63
N ILE A 515 -2.51 31.24 -16.67
CA ILE A 515 -2.75 31.66 -18.06
C ILE A 515 -4.17 32.20 -18.23
N LEU A 516 -5.20 31.48 -17.75
CA LEU A 516 -6.60 31.92 -17.84
C LEU A 516 -6.82 33.28 -17.17
N MET A 517 -6.24 33.49 -15.98
CA MET A 517 -6.36 34.74 -15.23
C MET A 517 -5.59 35.89 -15.89
N GLN A 518 -4.29 35.70 -16.18
CA GLN A 518 -3.42 36.79 -16.66
C GLN A 518 -3.57 37.10 -18.16
N MET A 519 -4.01 36.14 -18.97
CA MET A 519 -4.13 36.31 -20.43
C MET A 519 -5.59 36.51 -20.86
N ALA A 520 -6.55 35.83 -20.24
CA ALA A 520 -7.97 35.94 -20.61
C ALA A 520 -8.84 36.70 -19.60
N GLY A 521 -8.28 37.24 -18.51
CA GLY A 521 -9.02 38.04 -17.53
C GLY A 521 -10.04 37.24 -16.71
N TYR A 522 -9.86 35.92 -16.59
CA TYR A 522 -10.79 35.06 -15.83
C TYR A 522 -10.71 35.36 -14.32
N THR A 523 -11.87 35.38 -13.64
CA THR A 523 -11.91 35.30 -12.17
C THR A 523 -11.52 33.89 -11.72
N MET A 524 -11.11 33.73 -10.46
CA MET A 524 -10.61 32.44 -9.95
C MET A 524 -11.65 31.32 -10.06
N GLY A 525 -12.93 31.57 -9.72
CA GLY A 525 -14.01 30.61 -9.91
C GLY A 525 -14.27 30.24 -11.37
N LYS A 526 -14.19 31.20 -12.30
CA LYS A 526 -14.28 30.91 -13.75
C LYS A 526 -13.09 30.07 -14.23
N ALA A 527 -11.89 30.34 -13.74
CA ALA A 527 -10.70 29.56 -14.08
C ALA A 527 -10.81 28.12 -13.55
N ASP A 528 -11.39 27.92 -12.35
CA ASP A 528 -11.70 26.58 -11.83
C ASP A 528 -12.80 25.84 -12.63
N ILE A 529 -13.77 26.53 -13.23
CA ILE A 529 -14.73 25.91 -14.17
C ILE A 529 -14.01 25.32 -15.38
N VAL A 530 -13.07 26.06 -16.00
CA VAL A 530 -12.26 25.55 -17.11
C VAL A 530 -11.36 24.40 -16.64
N ARG A 531 -10.73 24.51 -15.47
CA ARG A 531 -9.93 23.44 -14.86
C ARG A 531 -10.76 22.17 -14.56
N LYS A 532 -12.03 22.31 -14.17
CA LYS A 532 -12.99 21.20 -14.00
C LYS A 532 -13.44 20.62 -15.34
N ALA A 533 -13.63 21.43 -16.38
CA ALA A 533 -13.90 20.98 -17.74
C ALA A 533 -12.73 20.13 -18.29
N ILE A 534 -11.50 20.62 -18.09
CA ILE A 534 -10.23 19.92 -18.27
C ILE A 534 -10.25 18.59 -17.51
N GLY A 535 -10.31 18.61 -16.18
CA GLY A 535 -10.16 17.38 -15.37
C GLY A 535 -11.24 16.32 -15.58
N LYS A 536 -12.49 16.72 -15.89
CA LYS A 536 -13.58 15.80 -16.24
C LYS A 536 -13.63 15.43 -17.73
N LYS A 537 -12.65 15.85 -18.55
CA LYS A 537 -12.56 15.61 -20.01
C LYS A 537 -13.81 16.08 -20.77
N ASN A 538 -14.50 17.11 -20.25
CA ASN A 538 -15.77 17.61 -20.78
C ASN A 538 -15.52 18.51 -22.01
N ARG A 539 -15.53 17.87 -23.19
CA ARG A 539 -15.31 18.53 -24.48
C ARG A 539 -16.32 19.63 -24.79
N GLU A 540 -17.58 19.45 -24.40
CA GLU A 540 -18.60 20.49 -24.63
C GLU A 540 -18.34 21.75 -23.81
N LEU A 541 -17.97 21.60 -22.54
CA LEU A 541 -17.71 22.73 -21.66
C LEU A 541 -16.42 23.47 -22.08
N MET A 542 -15.42 22.75 -22.58
CA MET A 542 -14.25 23.36 -23.22
C MET A 542 -14.65 24.17 -24.47
N ALA A 543 -15.42 23.60 -25.38
CA ALA A 543 -15.86 24.29 -26.60
C ALA A 543 -16.76 25.52 -26.33
N LYS A 544 -17.46 25.56 -25.18
CA LYS A 544 -18.26 26.71 -24.74
C LYS A 544 -17.40 27.86 -24.17
N GLU A 545 -16.21 27.56 -23.64
CA GLU A 545 -15.28 28.55 -23.07
C GLU A 545 -14.21 29.02 -24.07
N GLU A 546 -13.93 28.26 -25.12
CA GLU A 546 -12.96 28.60 -26.18
C GLU A 546 -13.14 30.00 -26.79
N PRO A 547 -14.35 30.47 -27.18
CA PRO A 547 -14.52 31.82 -27.72
C PRO A 547 -14.23 32.91 -26.69
N ARG A 548 -14.59 32.67 -25.41
CA ARG A 548 -14.38 33.61 -24.29
C ARG A 548 -12.90 33.75 -23.94
N PHE A 549 -12.16 32.64 -23.97
CA PHE A 549 -10.71 32.65 -23.80
C PHE A 549 -10.01 33.45 -24.90
N ILE A 550 -10.39 33.22 -26.16
CA ILE A 550 -9.82 33.92 -27.32
C ILE A 550 -10.15 35.42 -27.25
N GLU A 551 -11.40 35.79 -26.95
CA GLU A 551 -11.81 37.20 -26.77
C GLU A 551 -10.99 37.89 -25.66
N GLY A 552 -10.88 37.27 -24.49
CA GLY A 552 -10.08 37.81 -23.38
C GLY A 552 -8.60 37.96 -23.74
N CYS A 553 -8.02 37.00 -24.46
CA CYS A 553 -6.62 37.08 -24.92
C CYS A 553 -6.41 38.22 -25.92
N VAL A 554 -7.37 38.49 -26.81
CA VAL A 554 -7.30 39.62 -27.74
C VAL A 554 -7.46 40.96 -27.02
N GLN A 555 -8.33 41.04 -26.01
CA GLN A 555 -8.47 42.23 -25.16
C GLN A 555 -7.18 42.53 -24.36
N ASN A 556 -6.44 41.49 -23.94
CA ASN A 556 -5.15 41.61 -23.24
C ASN A 556 -3.91 41.63 -24.16
N GLY A 557 -4.08 41.88 -25.46
CA GLY A 557 -2.99 42.25 -26.37
C GLY A 557 -2.35 41.14 -27.19
N LEU A 558 -2.90 39.91 -27.19
CA LEU A 558 -2.50 38.88 -28.17
C LEU A 558 -3.24 39.09 -29.50
N ASN A 559 -2.62 38.72 -30.61
CA ASN A 559 -3.38 38.55 -31.85
C ASN A 559 -4.20 37.25 -31.82
N ALA A 560 -5.25 37.16 -32.65
CA ALA A 560 -6.15 36.01 -32.64
C ALA A 560 -5.46 34.68 -32.98
N GLU A 561 -4.40 34.68 -33.81
CA GLU A 561 -3.62 33.48 -34.15
C GLU A 561 -2.84 32.97 -32.92
N GLN A 562 -2.19 33.86 -32.17
CA GLN A 562 -1.50 33.54 -30.93
C GLN A 562 -2.48 33.05 -29.85
N ALA A 563 -3.68 33.64 -29.76
CA ALA A 563 -4.72 33.22 -28.83
C ALA A 563 -5.24 31.79 -29.15
N ASN A 564 -5.52 31.51 -30.42
CA ASN A 564 -5.88 30.16 -30.89
C ASN A 564 -4.75 29.15 -30.64
N LYS A 565 -3.49 29.53 -30.90
CA LYS A 565 -2.31 28.69 -30.65
C LYS A 565 -2.08 28.42 -29.15
N LEU A 566 -2.38 29.39 -28.28
CA LEU A 566 -2.32 29.20 -26.83
C LEU A 566 -3.45 28.29 -26.34
N TRP A 567 -4.65 28.41 -26.92
CA TRP A 567 -5.76 27.50 -26.60
C TRP A 567 -5.51 26.06 -27.06
N SER A 568 -4.98 25.86 -28.26
CA SER A 568 -4.62 24.52 -28.76
C SER A 568 -3.42 23.88 -28.02
N LEU A 569 -2.61 24.69 -27.32
CA LEU A 569 -1.65 24.19 -26.33
C LEU A 569 -2.29 23.80 -24.99
N ILE A 570 -3.45 24.35 -24.60
CA ILE A 570 -4.16 24.00 -23.37
C ILE A 570 -5.10 22.80 -23.58
N GLN A 571 -5.79 22.74 -24.73
CA GLN A 571 -6.84 21.75 -25.01
C GLN A 571 -6.42 20.28 -24.81
N PRO A 572 -5.19 19.82 -25.18
CA PRO A 572 -4.74 18.44 -24.91
C PRO A 572 -4.59 18.12 -23.41
N PHE A 573 -4.26 19.12 -22.58
CA PHE A 573 -4.05 18.95 -21.14
C PHE A 573 -5.36 18.72 -20.36
N ALA A 574 -6.53 18.83 -21.01
CA ALA A 574 -7.77 18.21 -20.55
C ALA A 574 -7.61 16.70 -20.28
N GLY A 575 -6.75 16.01 -21.04
CA GLY A 575 -6.45 14.60 -20.80
C GLY A 575 -5.66 14.34 -19.50
N TYR A 576 -4.81 15.30 -19.10
CA TYR A 576 -3.50 14.96 -18.49
C TYR A 576 -2.88 15.97 -17.51
N SER A 577 -3.44 17.18 -17.32
CA SER A 577 -2.84 18.22 -16.43
C SER A 577 -2.72 17.78 -14.97
N PHE A 578 -1.56 18.03 -14.34
CA PHE A 578 -1.27 17.58 -12.98
C PHE A 578 -1.31 18.71 -11.94
N ASN A 579 -1.54 18.43 -10.67
CA ASN A 579 -1.61 19.44 -9.59
C ASN A 579 -0.21 19.67 -9.00
N ARG A 580 0.30 20.91 -9.06
CA ARG A 580 1.65 21.30 -8.61
C ARG A 580 1.87 20.99 -7.13
N ALA A 581 0.88 21.23 -6.27
CA ALA A 581 0.99 20.96 -4.83
C ALA A 581 1.27 19.46 -4.55
N HIS A 582 0.48 18.54 -5.13
CA HIS A 582 0.72 17.09 -5.02
C HIS A 582 2.08 16.70 -5.63
N ALA A 583 2.48 17.30 -6.75
CA ALA A 583 3.79 17.03 -7.38
C ALA A 583 4.97 17.42 -6.48
N THR A 584 4.87 18.59 -5.83
CA THR A 584 5.85 19.10 -4.87
C THR A 584 5.88 18.23 -3.60
N LEU A 585 4.73 17.87 -3.04
CA LEU A 585 4.62 16.99 -1.87
C LEU A 585 5.29 15.62 -2.10
N TYR A 586 4.93 14.94 -3.19
CA TYR A 586 5.46 13.60 -3.48
C TYR A 586 6.89 13.64 -3.98
N GLY A 587 7.27 14.63 -4.78
CA GLY A 587 8.64 14.78 -5.25
C GLY A 587 9.61 15.23 -4.16
N LEU A 588 9.15 15.91 -3.10
CA LEU A 588 9.94 16.16 -1.90
C LEU A 588 10.24 14.84 -1.17
N LEU A 589 9.25 13.95 -1.01
CA LEU A 589 9.48 12.61 -0.43
C LEU A 589 10.40 11.74 -1.33
N SER A 590 10.27 11.83 -2.65
CA SER A 590 11.20 11.18 -3.60
C SER A 590 12.63 11.72 -3.48
N TYR A 591 12.79 13.02 -3.24
CA TYR A 591 14.11 13.62 -3.00
C TYR A 591 14.67 13.24 -1.62
N GLN A 592 13.84 13.24 -0.57
CA GLN A 592 14.24 12.82 0.78
C GLN A 592 14.66 11.34 0.83
N THR A 593 13.93 10.45 0.15
CA THR A 593 14.34 9.03 0.03
C THR A 593 15.65 8.88 -0.75
N ALA A 594 15.87 9.69 -1.80
CA ALA A 594 17.17 9.74 -2.48
C ALA A 594 18.30 10.27 -1.57
N TYR A 595 18.03 11.26 -0.73
CA TYR A 595 19.01 11.81 0.22
C TYR A 595 19.39 10.78 1.30
N LEU A 596 18.40 10.11 1.91
CA LEU A 596 18.65 9.03 2.88
C LEU A 596 19.52 7.93 2.27
N LYS A 597 19.22 7.50 1.04
CA LYS A 597 20.04 6.54 0.30
C LYS A 597 21.47 7.03 0.02
N THR A 598 21.65 8.33 -0.24
CA THR A 598 22.95 8.93 -0.59
C THR A 598 23.87 9.05 0.62
N HIS A 599 23.34 9.44 1.78
CA HIS A 599 24.14 9.80 2.96
C HIS A 599 24.09 8.77 4.10
N TYR A 600 23.05 7.92 4.14
CA TYR A 600 22.86 6.86 5.14
C TYR A 600 22.50 5.51 4.47
N PRO A 601 23.35 5.01 3.55
CA PRO A 601 23.02 3.84 2.73
C PRO A 601 22.79 2.57 3.56
N THR A 602 23.55 2.31 4.62
CA THR A 602 23.37 1.12 5.47
C THR A 602 21.99 1.13 6.13
N GLU A 603 21.62 2.26 6.73
CA GLU A 603 20.38 2.47 7.47
C GLU A 603 19.17 2.46 6.53
N TYR A 604 19.29 3.08 5.36
CA TYR A 604 18.23 3.10 4.36
C TYR A 604 18.04 1.74 3.65
N MET A 605 19.11 1.02 3.34
CA MET A 605 19.01 -0.33 2.76
C MET A 605 18.48 -1.36 3.77
N ALA A 606 18.82 -1.26 5.06
CA ALA A 606 18.23 -2.09 6.12
C ALA A 606 16.70 -1.91 6.23
N ALA A 607 16.23 -0.66 6.11
CA ALA A 607 14.80 -0.34 6.09
C ALA A 607 14.09 -0.86 4.82
N LEU A 608 14.71 -0.69 3.63
CA LEU A 608 14.19 -1.24 2.37
C LEU A 608 14.07 -2.77 2.42
N LEU A 609 15.12 -3.47 2.86
CA LEU A 609 15.16 -4.92 2.97
C LEU A 609 14.12 -5.46 3.95
N SER A 610 13.94 -4.78 5.09
CA SER A 610 12.87 -5.12 6.04
C SER A 610 11.48 -5.00 5.40
N SER A 611 11.25 -3.95 4.61
CA SER A 611 9.98 -3.77 3.88
C SER A 611 9.81 -4.69 2.66
N SER A 612 10.88 -5.26 2.10
CA SER A 612 10.81 -6.20 0.97
C SER A 612 10.70 -7.66 1.38
N SER A 613 10.86 -7.99 2.66
CA SER A 613 10.92 -9.34 3.23
C SER A 613 9.84 -10.32 2.74
N GLY A 614 8.63 -9.85 2.44
CA GLY A 614 7.55 -10.67 1.85
C GLY A 614 7.72 -11.03 0.36
N SER A 615 8.77 -10.53 -0.30
CA SER A 615 9.09 -10.73 -1.72
C SER A 615 10.58 -11.07 -1.88
N LEU A 616 10.86 -12.32 -2.25
CA LEU A 616 12.23 -12.79 -2.50
C LEU A 616 12.88 -12.10 -3.71
N GLU A 617 12.09 -11.76 -4.73
CA GLU A 617 12.56 -11.05 -5.94
C GLU A 617 13.00 -9.63 -5.59
N ASP A 618 12.23 -8.90 -4.80
CA ASP A 618 12.60 -7.55 -4.33
C ASP A 618 13.75 -7.58 -3.32
N THR A 619 13.77 -8.58 -2.43
CA THR A 619 14.84 -8.73 -1.44
C THR A 619 16.19 -8.99 -2.11
N ALA A 620 16.27 -9.95 -3.04
CA ALA A 620 17.47 -10.20 -3.84
C ALA A 620 17.91 -8.95 -4.63
N ARG A 621 16.94 -8.25 -5.25
CA ARG A 621 17.15 -6.99 -5.98
C ARG A 621 17.74 -5.88 -5.10
N TYR A 622 17.29 -5.74 -3.85
CA TYR A 622 17.84 -4.75 -2.92
C TYR A 622 19.15 -5.17 -2.28
N VAL A 623 19.43 -6.47 -2.07
CA VAL A 623 20.77 -6.89 -1.61
C VAL A 623 21.81 -6.64 -2.70
N GLY A 624 21.50 -6.88 -3.97
CA GLY A 624 22.37 -6.50 -5.09
C GLY A 624 22.71 -5.00 -5.09
N GLU A 625 21.72 -4.14 -4.79
CA GLU A 625 21.94 -2.69 -4.65
C GLU A 625 22.75 -2.32 -3.41
N ALA A 626 22.57 -3.01 -2.28
CA ALA A 626 23.37 -2.81 -1.07
C ALA A 626 24.85 -3.14 -1.34
N SER A 627 25.13 -4.28 -1.96
CA SER A 627 26.48 -4.65 -2.41
C SER A 627 27.07 -3.63 -3.40
N ARG A 628 26.27 -3.11 -4.33
CA ARG A 628 26.69 -2.06 -5.29
C ARG A 628 26.99 -0.71 -4.61
N LEU A 629 26.41 -0.45 -3.43
CA LEU A 629 26.74 0.69 -2.57
C LEU A 629 27.89 0.40 -1.59
N GLY A 630 28.45 -0.82 -1.60
CA GLY A 630 29.49 -1.25 -0.66
C GLY A 630 29.00 -1.46 0.77
N VAL A 631 27.70 -1.69 0.96
CA VAL A 631 27.08 -2.10 2.23
C VAL A 631 27.09 -3.63 2.30
N ALA A 632 27.71 -4.21 3.32
CA ALA A 632 27.69 -5.66 3.52
C ALA A 632 26.28 -6.14 3.89
N VAL A 633 25.82 -7.23 3.29
CA VAL A 633 24.64 -7.98 3.76
C VAL A 633 25.11 -9.33 4.29
N LEU A 634 24.77 -9.62 5.55
CA LEU A 634 25.26 -10.77 6.29
C LEU A 634 24.19 -11.86 6.35
N PRO A 635 24.55 -13.15 6.25
CA PRO A 635 23.60 -14.26 6.24
C PRO A 635 22.72 -14.30 7.50
N PRO A 636 21.51 -14.91 7.43
CA PRO A 636 20.69 -15.14 8.60
C PRO A 636 21.42 -15.99 9.63
N ASP A 637 21.04 -15.86 10.90
CA ASP A 637 21.70 -16.49 12.04
C ASP A 637 20.75 -16.49 13.24
N VAL A 638 20.43 -17.64 13.84
CA VAL A 638 19.54 -17.72 15.01
C VAL A 638 20.09 -16.99 16.25
N ASN A 639 21.40 -16.87 16.40
CA ASN A 639 22.04 -16.18 17.53
C ASN A 639 22.02 -14.65 17.36
N HIS A 640 22.12 -14.14 16.13
CA HIS A 640 22.30 -12.70 15.87
C HIS A 640 21.10 -12.01 15.22
N SER A 641 20.36 -12.69 14.35
CA SER A 641 19.27 -12.09 13.56
C SER A 641 18.03 -11.80 14.41
N LYS A 642 17.34 -10.71 14.08
CA LYS A 642 16.02 -10.37 14.61
C LYS A 642 14.92 -10.72 13.60
N HIS A 643 13.69 -10.25 13.82
CA HIS A 643 12.55 -10.54 12.94
C HIS A 643 12.74 -9.93 11.54
N GLY A 644 12.84 -8.59 11.47
CA GLY A 644 13.29 -7.87 10.29
C GLY A 644 14.81 -7.86 10.15
N PHE A 645 15.32 -7.17 9.14
CA PHE A 645 16.76 -6.96 8.97
C PHE A 645 17.27 -6.01 10.06
N SER A 646 18.53 -6.20 10.48
CA SER A 646 19.13 -5.42 11.58
C SER A 646 20.55 -4.98 11.25
N ILE A 647 21.00 -3.86 11.81
CA ILE A 647 22.32 -3.29 11.53
C ILE A 647 23.29 -3.74 12.62
N GLU A 648 24.46 -4.24 12.24
CA GLU A 648 25.55 -4.62 13.16
C GLU A 648 26.90 -4.07 12.68
N ALA A 649 27.84 -3.89 13.62
CA ALA A 649 29.20 -3.44 13.30
C ALA A 649 30.02 -4.61 12.72
N LEU A 650 30.81 -4.33 11.67
CA LEU A 650 31.65 -5.34 11.05
C LEU A 650 33.00 -5.46 11.76
N PRO A 651 33.59 -6.67 11.83
CA PRO A 651 34.98 -6.84 12.26
C PRO A 651 35.93 -6.28 11.19
N GLU A 652 37.08 -5.77 11.63
CA GLU A 652 38.18 -5.36 10.75
C GLU A 652 39.18 -6.53 10.53
N PRO A 653 39.77 -6.68 9.33
CA PRO A 653 39.58 -5.85 8.14
C PRO A 653 38.23 -6.09 7.44
N LEU A 654 37.62 -5.02 6.92
CA LEU A 654 36.37 -5.12 6.15
C LEU A 654 36.45 -6.12 4.97
N PRO A 655 35.34 -6.80 4.61
CA PRO A 655 35.31 -7.71 3.46
C PRO A 655 35.59 -7.00 2.12
N PRO A 656 36.12 -7.72 1.10
CA PRO A 656 36.36 -7.14 -0.23
C PRO A 656 35.10 -6.51 -0.84
N GLY A 657 35.22 -5.28 -1.33
CA GLY A 657 34.11 -4.50 -1.91
C GLY A 657 33.24 -3.75 -0.90
N VAL A 658 33.38 -4.00 0.40
CA VAL A 658 32.65 -3.28 1.46
C VAL A 658 33.40 -1.98 1.80
N VAL A 659 32.65 -0.88 1.91
CA VAL A 659 33.20 0.46 2.25
C VAL A 659 32.63 1.03 3.55
N HIS A 660 31.61 0.39 4.13
CA HIS A 660 30.97 0.81 5.38
C HIS A 660 31.34 -0.14 6.52
N HIS A 661 31.72 0.40 7.69
CA HIS A 661 32.07 -0.38 8.89
C HIS A 661 30.86 -1.07 9.59
N LYS A 662 29.72 -1.13 8.92
CA LYS A 662 28.46 -1.72 9.38
C LYS A 662 27.86 -2.57 8.27
N GLY A 663 27.26 -3.69 8.63
CA GLY A 663 26.52 -4.57 7.74
C GLY A 663 25.06 -4.69 8.13
N VAL A 664 24.25 -5.17 7.19
CA VAL A 664 22.83 -5.48 7.40
C VAL A 664 22.69 -7.00 7.54
N ARG A 665 22.33 -7.46 8.72
CA ARG A 665 22.01 -8.86 9.03
C ARG A 665 20.64 -9.24 8.48
N PHE A 666 20.56 -10.37 7.78
CA PHE A 666 19.33 -10.90 7.20
C PHE A 666 18.29 -11.23 8.29
N GLY A 667 17.06 -10.74 8.16
CA GLY A 667 16.00 -11.00 9.12
C GLY A 667 15.43 -12.42 9.02
N LEU A 668 15.17 -13.09 10.15
CA LEU A 668 14.63 -14.46 10.13
C LEU A 668 13.22 -14.54 9.52
N GLY A 669 12.43 -13.46 9.61
CA GLY A 669 11.10 -13.36 8.99
C GLY A 669 11.11 -13.26 7.46
N ALA A 670 12.26 -12.96 6.84
CA ALA A 670 12.42 -12.94 5.39
C ALA A 670 12.75 -14.32 4.79
N ILE A 671 12.86 -15.37 5.61
CA ILE A 671 13.19 -16.73 5.16
C ILE A 671 11.89 -17.45 4.75
N LYS A 672 11.79 -17.86 3.49
CA LYS A 672 10.63 -18.58 2.96
C LYS A 672 10.32 -19.85 3.75
N SER A 673 9.04 -20.05 4.09
CA SER A 673 8.54 -21.13 4.98
C SER A 673 8.85 -20.98 6.46
N VAL A 674 9.53 -19.90 6.87
CA VAL A 674 9.53 -19.43 8.26
C VAL A 674 8.38 -18.42 8.41
N GLY A 675 7.71 -18.41 9.55
CA GLY A 675 6.60 -17.49 9.85
C GLY A 675 6.94 -16.59 11.04
N GLU A 676 6.15 -15.54 11.23
CA GLU A 676 6.29 -14.52 12.27
C GLU A 676 6.39 -15.13 13.69
N GLY A 677 5.34 -15.82 14.17
CA GLY A 677 5.34 -16.49 15.48
C GLY A 677 6.54 -17.43 15.74
N PRO A 678 6.92 -18.33 14.82
CA PRO A 678 8.15 -19.10 14.91
C PRO A 678 9.43 -18.27 15.15
N VAL A 679 9.51 -17.05 14.60
CA VAL A 679 10.66 -16.15 14.77
C VAL A 679 10.59 -15.38 16.08
N GLU A 680 9.40 -14.95 16.49
CA GLU A 680 9.15 -14.36 17.81
C GLU A 680 9.55 -15.35 18.91
N ALA A 681 9.16 -16.62 18.80
CA ALA A 681 9.54 -17.70 19.70
C ALA A 681 11.07 -17.89 19.78
N ILE A 682 11.75 -17.99 18.64
CA ILE A 682 13.22 -18.08 18.59
C ILE A 682 13.87 -16.86 19.26
N CYS A 683 13.37 -15.65 18.99
CA CYS A 683 13.94 -14.43 19.54
C CYS A 683 13.69 -14.30 21.05
N ALA A 684 12.48 -14.59 21.54
CA ALA A 684 12.14 -14.53 22.96
C ALA A 684 12.96 -15.55 23.77
N VAL A 685 12.98 -16.81 23.34
CA VAL A 685 13.73 -17.88 24.02
C VAL A 685 15.23 -17.60 24.05
N ARG A 686 15.79 -16.96 23.01
CA ARG A 686 17.19 -16.49 22.99
C ARG A 686 17.40 -15.31 23.93
N ASP A 687 16.56 -14.29 23.85
CA ASP A 687 16.76 -13.03 24.56
C ASP A 687 16.51 -13.22 26.08
N GLU A 688 15.74 -14.24 26.51
CA GLU A 688 15.65 -14.71 27.90
C GLU A 688 16.80 -15.64 28.33
N GLY A 689 17.13 -16.66 27.51
CA GLY A 689 18.02 -17.76 27.90
C GLY A 689 19.47 -17.67 27.40
N GLY A 690 19.84 -16.59 26.71
CA GLY A 690 21.14 -16.44 26.04
C GLY A 690 21.23 -17.14 24.67
N PRO A 691 22.37 -17.03 23.97
CA PRO A 691 22.56 -17.66 22.65
C PRO A 691 22.41 -19.18 22.69
N PHE A 692 22.13 -19.77 21.54
CA PHE A 692 22.03 -21.21 21.36
C PHE A 692 23.40 -21.82 21.05
N THR A 693 23.73 -22.92 21.74
CA THR A 693 25.05 -23.57 21.65
C THR A 693 25.07 -24.82 20.77
N SER A 694 23.91 -25.36 20.40
CA SER A 694 23.77 -26.51 19.52
C SER A 694 22.34 -26.64 19.00
N ILE A 695 22.14 -27.51 18.00
CA ILE A 695 20.81 -27.86 17.49
C ILE A 695 19.93 -28.54 18.57
N ASP A 696 20.52 -29.32 19.47
CA ASP A 696 19.83 -29.90 20.63
C ASP A 696 19.35 -28.79 21.58
N ASN A 697 20.22 -27.83 21.92
CA ASN A 697 19.87 -26.71 22.80
C ASN A 697 18.74 -25.83 22.22
N LEU A 698 18.78 -25.56 20.91
CA LEU A 698 17.71 -24.86 20.20
C LEU A 698 16.38 -25.64 20.26
N ALA A 699 16.41 -26.94 20.02
CA ALA A 699 15.22 -27.77 19.97
C ALA A 699 14.61 -28.07 21.35
N GLU A 700 15.41 -28.15 22.41
CA GLU A 700 14.95 -28.41 23.78
C GLU A 700 14.32 -27.19 24.46
N ARG A 701 14.72 -25.97 24.05
CA ARG A 701 14.29 -24.69 24.65
C ARG A 701 13.03 -24.08 24.03
N ILE A 702 12.63 -24.51 22.82
CA ILE A 702 11.55 -23.89 22.03
C ILE A 702 10.30 -24.80 22.02
N ASP A 703 9.10 -24.22 22.08
CA ASP A 703 7.87 -25.02 21.91
C ASP A 703 7.73 -25.52 20.45
N ARG A 704 7.66 -26.84 20.33
CA ARG A 704 7.40 -27.58 19.09
C ARG A 704 6.01 -27.34 18.49
N ARG A 705 5.09 -26.71 19.23
CA ARG A 705 3.79 -26.21 18.72
C ARG A 705 3.97 -24.99 17.83
N GLU A 706 4.98 -24.16 18.11
CA GLU A 706 5.30 -22.93 17.38
C GLU A 706 6.32 -23.22 16.27
N VAL A 707 7.45 -23.85 16.61
CA VAL A 707 8.53 -24.13 15.66
C VAL A 707 8.45 -25.59 15.16
N THR A 708 7.84 -25.76 13.99
CA THR A 708 7.71 -27.07 13.32
C THR A 708 9.02 -27.54 12.68
N LYS A 709 9.15 -28.85 12.39
CA LYS A 709 10.32 -29.41 11.68
C LYS A 709 10.66 -28.65 10.38
N ARG A 710 9.65 -28.16 9.65
CA ARG A 710 9.84 -27.40 8.40
C ARG A 710 10.60 -26.09 8.62
N VAL A 711 10.46 -25.46 9.79
CA VAL A 711 11.22 -24.24 10.15
C VAL A 711 12.68 -24.59 10.43
N PHE A 712 12.95 -25.65 11.21
CA PHE A 712 14.33 -26.15 11.40
C PHE A 712 14.99 -26.53 10.06
N GLU A 713 14.27 -27.23 9.17
CA GLU A 713 14.77 -27.55 7.83
C GLU A 713 15.11 -26.29 7.03
N ALA A 714 14.27 -25.25 7.06
CA ALA A 714 14.54 -24.00 6.35
C ALA A 714 15.78 -23.29 6.91
N LEU A 715 15.86 -23.13 8.24
CA LEU A 715 16.98 -22.48 8.94
C LEU A 715 18.32 -23.20 8.69
N ILE A 716 18.35 -24.54 8.72
CA ILE A 716 19.58 -25.31 8.42
C ILE A 716 19.96 -25.14 6.94
N LYS A 717 18.99 -25.26 6.02
CA LYS A 717 19.24 -25.19 4.57
C LYS A 717 19.76 -23.82 4.14
N CYS A 718 19.23 -22.73 4.70
CA CYS A 718 19.70 -21.37 4.43
C CYS A 718 20.94 -20.94 5.24
N GLY A 719 21.48 -21.82 6.09
CA GLY A 719 22.75 -21.60 6.79
C GLY A 719 22.65 -20.85 8.12
N ALA A 720 21.45 -20.66 8.68
CA ALA A 720 21.20 -19.83 9.87
C ALA A 720 21.66 -20.42 11.22
N MET A 721 22.59 -21.38 11.21
CA MET A 721 23.12 -22.06 12.39
C MET A 721 24.66 -22.28 12.31
N PRO A 722 25.47 -21.22 12.07
CA PRO A 722 26.91 -21.37 11.83
C PRO A 722 27.66 -21.96 13.05
N ASP A 723 27.29 -21.56 14.26
CA ASP A 723 28.00 -21.91 15.50
C ASP A 723 27.72 -23.36 15.99
N PHE A 724 26.70 -24.04 15.46
CA PHE A 724 26.19 -25.29 16.04
C PHE A 724 27.08 -26.51 15.78
N GLY A 725 28.10 -26.35 14.94
CA GLY A 725 29.01 -27.41 14.52
C GLY A 725 28.41 -28.36 13.47
N GLY A 726 29.31 -29.05 12.76
CA GLY A 726 28.94 -29.90 11.63
C GLY A 726 28.50 -29.11 10.40
N THR A 727 28.21 -29.82 9.32
CA THR A 727 27.75 -29.24 8.04
C THR A 727 26.23 -29.22 7.95
N ARG A 728 25.65 -28.43 7.02
CA ARG A 728 24.20 -28.38 6.81
C ARG A 728 23.63 -29.77 6.51
N ARG A 729 24.37 -30.63 5.79
CA ARG A 729 24.02 -32.02 5.52
C ARG A 729 24.05 -32.90 6.77
N GLN A 730 25.02 -32.72 7.66
CA GLN A 730 25.07 -33.42 8.95
C GLN A 730 23.90 -33.01 9.87
N LEU A 731 23.63 -31.70 9.97
CA LEU A 731 22.51 -31.13 10.74
C LEU A 731 21.14 -31.65 10.24
N LEU A 732 20.91 -31.67 8.93
CA LEU A 732 19.71 -32.27 8.33
C LEU A 732 19.62 -33.78 8.59
N GLY A 733 20.75 -34.50 8.56
CA GLY A 733 20.81 -35.94 8.80
C GLY A 733 20.46 -36.36 10.23
N VAL A 734 20.69 -35.49 11.22
CA VAL A 734 20.33 -35.74 12.63
C VAL A 734 18.99 -35.15 13.04
N LEU A 735 18.42 -34.24 12.25
CA LEU A 735 17.26 -33.42 12.61
C LEU A 735 16.06 -34.23 13.14
N ASP A 736 15.70 -35.36 12.51
CA ASP A 736 14.59 -36.20 12.98
C ASP A 736 14.82 -36.79 14.39
N GLN A 737 16.07 -37.07 14.76
CA GLN A 737 16.42 -37.58 16.10
C GLN A 737 16.32 -36.47 17.15
N VAL A 738 16.87 -35.28 16.84
CA VAL A 738 16.82 -34.10 17.71
C VAL A 738 15.37 -33.67 17.94
N VAL A 739 14.58 -33.56 16.88
CA VAL A 739 13.15 -33.19 16.92
C VAL A 739 12.32 -34.23 17.67
N ALA A 740 12.66 -35.53 17.59
CA ALA A 740 12.01 -36.57 18.39
C ALA A 740 12.33 -36.43 19.90
N ARG A 741 13.61 -36.29 20.27
CA ARG A 741 14.06 -36.08 21.66
C ARG A 741 13.39 -34.87 22.31
N ALA A 742 13.37 -33.74 21.61
CA ALA A 742 12.71 -32.51 22.08
C ALA A 742 11.21 -32.71 22.39
N ALA A 743 10.48 -33.50 21.59
CA ALA A 743 9.08 -33.83 21.89
C ALA A 743 8.90 -34.79 23.06
N GLU A 744 9.86 -35.69 23.30
CA GLU A 744 9.85 -36.56 24.48
C GLU A 744 10.13 -35.77 25.75
N GLY A 745 11.15 -34.89 25.74
CA GLY A 745 11.43 -33.95 26.83
C GLY A 745 10.26 -33.01 27.12
N GLN A 746 9.63 -32.42 26.10
CA GLN A 746 8.44 -31.58 26.30
C GLN A 746 7.27 -32.37 26.88
N ARG A 747 7.05 -33.63 26.47
CA ARG A 747 6.00 -34.48 27.07
C ARG A 747 6.28 -34.81 28.53
N MET A 748 7.52 -35.02 28.93
CA MET A 748 7.88 -35.24 30.34
C MET A 748 7.61 -33.99 31.18
N ARG A 749 7.93 -32.79 30.66
CA ARG A 749 7.59 -31.50 31.26
C ARG A 749 6.06 -31.29 31.37
N ASP A 750 5.33 -31.44 30.26
CA ASP A 750 3.86 -31.31 30.19
C ASP A 750 3.14 -32.31 31.13
N ALA A 751 3.73 -33.49 31.36
CA ALA A 751 3.20 -34.53 32.26
C ALA A 751 3.54 -34.30 33.75
N GLY A 752 4.22 -33.21 34.12
CA GLY A 752 4.66 -32.93 35.49
C GLY A 752 5.74 -33.87 36.01
N GLN A 753 6.38 -34.67 35.14
CA GLN A 753 7.49 -35.53 35.50
C GLN A 753 8.79 -34.74 35.41
N ALA A 754 9.11 -34.01 36.48
CA ALA A 754 10.50 -33.67 36.78
C ALA A 754 11.34 -34.96 36.71
N SER A 755 12.56 -34.88 36.18
CA SER A 755 13.33 -36.09 35.90
C SER A 755 13.67 -36.78 37.23
N MET A 756 13.75 -38.11 37.22
CA MET A 756 14.13 -38.84 38.43
C MET A 756 15.56 -38.49 38.90
N PHE A 757 16.37 -37.82 38.06
CA PHE A 757 17.67 -37.27 38.43
C PHE A 757 17.58 -35.98 39.27
N ASP A 758 16.60 -35.10 39.02
CA ASP A 758 16.41 -33.85 39.79
C ASP A 758 16.13 -34.12 41.29
N LEU A 759 15.58 -35.29 41.60
CA LEU A 759 15.29 -35.78 42.94
C LEU A 759 16.52 -36.40 43.67
N PHE A 760 17.61 -36.68 42.95
CA PHE A 760 18.88 -37.15 43.50
C PHE A 760 19.95 -36.08 43.33
N GLY A 761 19.89 -35.05 44.16
CA GLY A 761 20.71 -33.83 44.07
C GLY A 761 22.23 -34.05 44.08
N GLY A 762 22.80 -34.37 42.92
CA GLY A 762 24.21 -34.23 42.61
C GLY A 762 24.54 -32.77 42.30
N ASN A 763 25.56 -32.21 42.95
CA ASN A 763 25.96 -30.81 42.78
C ASN A 763 26.86 -30.61 41.55
N GLU A 764 26.44 -31.17 40.41
CA GLU A 764 26.96 -30.89 39.08
C GLU A 764 25.80 -30.33 38.25
N GLY A 765 26.02 -29.25 37.51
CA GLY A 765 24.99 -28.69 36.61
C GLY A 765 24.56 -29.71 35.55
N PRO A 766 23.38 -29.55 34.92
CA PRO A 766 22.79 -30.54 34.01
C PRO A 766 23.83 -31.04 33.01
N ALA A 767 24.18 -32.32 33.14
CA ALA A 767 25.38 -32.87 32.54
C ALA A 767 25.36 -32.74 31.02
N VAL A 768 26.53 -32.44 30.43
CA VAL A 768 26.72 -32.27 28.97
C VAL A 768 26.73 -33.65 28.29
N ALA A 769 25.59 -34.35 28.38
CA ALA A 769 25.49 -35.80 28.27
C ALA A 769 24.42 -36.26 27.26
N ASN A 770 24.21 -35.49 26.18
CA ASN A 770 23.48 -35.96 24.99
C ASN A 770 23.67 -35.08 23.73
N SER A 771 24.82 -34.41 23.56
CA SER A 771 25.11 -33.70 22.31
C SER A 771 25.03 -34.68 21.12
N THR A 772 24.20 -34.34 20.12
CA THR A 772 23.90 -35.26 19.02
C THR A 772 25.11 -35.39 18.10
N SER A 773 25.85 -36.50 18.25
CA SER A 773 27.05 -36.79 17.48
C SER A 773 26.77 -36.80 15.98
N PHE A 774 27.36 -35.86 15.25
CA PHE A 774 27.24 -35.79 13.80
C PHE A 774 27.87 -37.03 13.12
N PRO A 775 27.24 -37.58 12.05
CA PRO A 775 27.82 -38.69 11.31
C PRO A 775 29.10 -38.22 10.60
N PRO A 776 30.24 -38.96 10.68
CA PRO A 776 31.50 -38.53 10.08
C PRO A 776 31.38 -38.49 8.55
N GLN A 777 31.16 -37.29 8.02
CA GLN A 777 30.87 -37.03 6.61
C GLN A 777 31.45 -35.67 6.25
N GLN A 778 32.13 -35.60 5.11
CA GLN A 778 32.59 -34.35 4.50
C GLN A 778 31.62 -33.94 3.39
N ASP A 779 31.46 -32.64 3.21
CA ASP A 779 30.66 -32.10 2.10
C ASP A 779 31.39 -32.28 0.78
N THR A 780 30.64 -32.66 -0.25
CA THR A 780 31.14 -32.75 -1.63
C THR A 780 30.90 -31.46 -2.40
N ALA A 781 31.52 -31.30 -3.58
CA ALA A 781 31.24 -30.17 -4.46
C ALA A 781 29.75 -30.08 -4.88
N GLU A 782 29.06 -31.23 -5.03
CA GLU A 782 27.63 -31.26 -5.32
C GLU A 782 26.79 -30.86 -4.09
N ASP A 783 27.28 -31.08 -2.86
CA ASP A 783 26.62 -30.57 -1.65
C ASP A 783 26.71 -29.05 -1.55
N GLN A 784 27.87 -28.45 -1.85
CA GLN A 784 28.03 -26.99 -1.89
C GLN A 784 27.09 -26.35 -2.92
N LYS A 785 27.05 -26.89 -4.14
CA LYS A 785 26.08 -26.51 -5.18
C LYS A 785 24.63 -26.66 -4.72
N GLN A 786 24.31 -27.72 -3.97
CA GLN A 786 22.98 -27.93 -3.40
C GLN A 786 22.65 -26.93 -2.27
N TYR A 787 23.62 -26.49 -1.48
CA TYR A 787 23.43 -25.43 -0.48
C TYR A 787 23.12 -24.08 -1.13
N LEU A 788 23.83 -23.72 -2.21
CA LEU A 788 23.56 -22.51 -2.98
C LEU A 788 22.17 -22.55 -3.63
N LEU A 789 21.75 -23.70 -4.15
CA LEU A 789 20.37 -23.89 -4.63
C LEU A 789 19.33 -23.72 -3.52
N TRP A 790 19.60 -24.16 -2.28
CA TRP A 790 18.70 -23.94 -1.15
C TRP A 790 18.65 -22.49 -0.68
N GLU A 791 19.77 -21.77 -0.70
CA GLU A 791 19.79 -20.32 -0.42
C GLU A 791 18.94 -19.58 -1.45
N LYS A 792 19.11 -19.86 -2.74
CA LYS A 792 18.23 -19.29 -3.78
C LYS A 792 16.77 -19.69 -3.60
N GLU A 793 16.49 -20.94 -3.20
CA GLU A 793 15.12 -21.40 -2.97
C GLU A 793 14.44 -20.70 -1.77
N LEU A 794 15.18 -20.37 -0.71
CA LEU A 794 14.65 -19.92 0.58
C LEU A 794 14.84 -18.43 0.88
N LEU A 795 15.91 -17.83 0.38
CA LEU A 795 16.30 -16.42 0.55
C LEU A 795 16.15 -15.61 -0.75
N GLY A 796 15.94 -16.28 -1.90
CA GLY A 796 15.83 -15.66 -3.22
C GLY A 796 17.16 -15.46 -3.96
N MET A 797 18.29 -15.68 -3.26
CA MET A 797 19.63 -15.31 -3.71
C MET A 797 20.70 -16.23 -3.11
N TYR A 798 21.90 -16.23 -3.70
CA TYR A 798 23.10 -16.86 -3.13
C TYR A 798 23.75 -15.89 -2.12
N ILE A 799 24.10 -16.36 -0.91
CA ILE A 799 24.74 -15.52 0.14
C ILE A 799 26.08 -16.09 0.60
N SER A 800 26.24 -17.41 0.71
CA SER A 800 27.48 -18.01 1.24
C SER A 800 28.66 -17.99 0.26
N ASP A 801 28.40 -18.18 -1.03
CA ASP A 801 29.35 -17.95 -2.13
C ASP A 801 28.54 -17.66 -3.41
N HIS A 802 29.08 -16.88 -4.35
CA HIS A 802 28.42 -16.70 -5.64
C HIS A 802 28.90 -17.77 -6.62
N PRO A 803 28.02 -18.55 -7.28
CA PRO A 803 28.46 -19.61 -8.20
C PRO A 803 29.43 -19.12 -9.30
N ILE A 804 29.29 -17.85 -9.70
CA ILE A 804 30.15 -17.18 -10.68
C ILE A 804 31.51 -16.77 -10.06
N ALA A 805 31.57 -16.46 -8.77
CA ALA A 805 32.83 -16.15 -8.07
C ALA A 805 33.68 -17.40 -7.89
N GLN A 806 33.06 -18.52 -7.50
CA GLN A 806 33.70 -19.83 -7.51
C GLN A 806 34.23 -20.17 -8.92
N ALA A 807 33.41 -20.02 -9.96
CA ALA A 807 33.81 -20.26 -11.35
C ALA A 807 34.91 -19.32 -11.88
N LEU A 808 34.96 -18.06 -11.41
CA LEU A 808 36.00 -17.10 -11.81
C LEU A 808 37.31 -17.28 -11.05
N SER A 809 37.26 -17.71 -9.78
CA SER A 809 38.45 -17.95 -8.94
C SER A 809 39.25 -19.18 -9.35
N SER A 810 38.62 -20.17 -10.01
CA SER A 810 39.32 -21.33 -10.59
C SER A 810 40.03 -21.00 -11.91
N LEU A 811 39.89 -19.78 -12.44
CA LEU A 811 40.54 -19.34 -13.68
C LEU A 811 41.78 -18.49 -13.39
N PRO A 812 42.85 -18.58 -14.21
CA PRO A 812 43.95 -17.62 -14.14
C PRO A 812 43.43 -16.18 -14.27
N PRO A 813 43.97 -15.21 -13.52
CA PRO A 813 43.64 -13.79 -13.70
C PRO A 813 44.10 -13.35 -15.09
N ASP A 814 43.15 -12.95 -15.94
CA ASP A 814 43.39 -12.50 -17.31
C ASP A 814 42.96 -11.03 -17.42
N PRO A 815 43.89 -10.08 -17.60
CA PRO A 815 43.57 -8.65 -17.68
C PRO A 815 42.78 -8.26 -18.95
N ASN A 816 42.54 -9.21 -19.87
CA ASN A 816 41.68 -9.01 -21.04
C ASN A 816 40.26 -9.58 -20.86
N ARG A 817 39.95 -10.19 -19.72
CA ARG A 817 38.61 -10.73 -19.41
C ARG A 817 37.68 -9.60 -19.04
N LEU A 818 36.92 -9.12 -20.02
CA LEU A 818 35.91 -8.09 -19.83
C LEU A 818 34.77 -8.60 -18.92
N THR A 819 34.36 -7.78 -17.96
CA THR A 819 33.16 -7.98 -17.14
C THR A 819 31.98 -7.19 -17.71
N LEU A 820 30.76 -7.46 -17.24
CA LEU A 820 29.59 -6.67 -17.60
C LEU A 820 29.64 -5.24 -17.03
N GLY A 821 30.24 -5.04 -15.85
CA GLY A 821 30.43 -3.69 -15.28
C GLY A 821 31.42 -2.82 -16.06
N ALA A 822 32.38 -3.44 -16.76
CA ALA A 822 33.26 -2.75 -17.71
C ALA A 822 32.60 -2.50 -19.09
N LEU A 823 31.42 -3.06 -19.36
CA LEU A 823 30.75 -2.97 -20.65
C LEU A 823 30.08 -1.60 -20.84
N SER A 824 30.21 -1.02 -22.02
CA SER A 824 29.83 0.38 -22.26
C SER A 824 29.60 0.66 -23.75
N GLU A 825 29.08 1.85 -24.09
CA GLU A 825 28.79 2.24 -25.48
C GLU A 825 29.99 2.15 -26.42
N ALA A 826 31.22 2.31 -25.92
CA ALA A 826 32.46 2.12 -26.68
C ALA A 826 32.63 0.70 -27.24
N HIS A 827 31.93 -0.28 -26.65
CA HIS A 827 31.95 -1.68 -27.06
C HIS A 827 30.88 -2.02 -28.12
N ILE A 828 29.97 -1.10 -28.48
CA ILE A 828 28.92 -1.34 -29.48
C ILE A 828 29.55 -1.79 -30.80
N GLY A 829 29.07 -2.91 -31.33
CA GLY A 829 29.57 -3.51 -32.56
C GLY A 829 30.76 -4.44 -32.38
N GLN A 830 31.45 -4.42 -31.23
CA GLN A 830 32.54 -5.33 -30.92
C GLN A 830 32.02 -6.72 -30.54
N LYS A 831 32.89 -7.74 -30.63
CA LYS A 831 32.61 -9.09 -30.17
C LYS A 831 33.28 -9.32 -28.82
N VAL A 832 32.50 -9.68 -27.81
CA VAL A 832 32.96 -9.93 -26.44
C VAL A 832 32.77 -11.39 -26.08
N THR A 833 33.63 -11.90 -25.19
CA THR A 833 33.43 -13.19 -24.51
C THR A 833 33.37 -12.90 -23.02
N LEU A 834 32.29 -13.35 -22.38
CA LEU A 834 31.99 -13.12 -20.98
C LEU A 834 31.73 -14.47 -20.29
N ILE A 835 31.87 -14.53 -18.97
CA ILE A 835 31.60 -15.72 -18.16
C ILE A 835 30.58 -15.33 -17.10
N GLY A 836 29.48 -16.06 -17.04
CA GLY A 836 28.31 -15.67 -16.24
C GLY A 836 27.19 -16.70 -16.31
N MET A 837 26.08 -16.40 -15.65
CA MET A 837 24.93 -17.29 -15.49
C MET A 837 23.76 -16.85 -16.38
N LEU A 838 22.96 -17.80 -16.87
CA LEU A 838 21.74 -17.51 -17.65
C LEU A 838 20.48 -17.56 -16.77
N THR A 839 19.72 -16.47 -16.75
CA THR A 839 18.50 -16.30 -15.93
C THR A 839 17.33 -15.75 -16.75
N GLY A 840 16.09 -15.97 -16.30
CA GLY A 840 14.89 -15.37 -16.89
C GLY A 840 14.58 -15.81 -18.33
N LEU A 841 14.85 -17.07 -18.69
CA LEU A 841 14.81 -17.55 -20.07
C LEU A 841 13.39 -17.50 -20.70
N ARG A 842 13.24 -16.71 -21.77
CA ARG A 842 11.98 -16.53 -22.53
C ARG A 842 12.13 -17.02 -23.96
N ARG A 843 11.53 -18.18 -24.27
CA ARG A 843 11.35 -18.65 -25.65
C ARG A 843 10.33 -17.76 -26.36
N LEU A 844 10.73 -17.16 -27.47
CA LEU A 844 9.92 -16.29 -28.31
C LEU A 844 9.81 -16.89 -29.72
N MET A 845 8.72 -16.59 -30.43
CA MET A 845 8.59 -16.93 -31.85
C MET A 845 8.88 -15.71 -32.72
N THR A 846 9.62 -15.88 -33.81
CA THR A 846 9.84 -14.85 -34.82
C THR A 846 8.58 -14.66 -35.68
N LYS A 847 8.55 -13.58 -36.49
CA LYS A 847 7.49 -13.35 -37.50
C LYS A 847 7.37 -14.45 -38.57
N LYS A 848 8.29 -15.43 -38.61
CA LYS A 848 8.27 -16.59 -39.53
C LYS A 848 7.79 -17.88 -38.86
N GLY A 849 7.61 -17.90 -37.54
CA GLY A 849 7.33 -19.09 -36.75
C GLY A 849 8.56 -19.73 -36.10
N ASP A 850 9.77 -19.43 -36.60
CA ASP A 850 11.03 -19.94 -36.04
C ASP A 850 11.21 -19.52 -34.57
N ALA A 851 11.66 -20.43 -33.70
CA ALA A 851 11.85 -20.15 -32.27
C ALA A 851 13.20 -19.49 -31.98
N MET A 852 13.22 -18.49 -31.09
CA MET A 852 14.41 -17.80 -30.60
C MET A 852 14.37 -17.67 -29.07
N LEU A 853 15.51 -17.35 -28.45
CA LEU A 853 15.61 -17.11 -27.01
C LEU A 853 15.93 -15.63 -26.74
N SER A 854 15.24 -15.06 -25.77
CA SER A 854 15.66 -13.87 -25.02
C SER A 854 15.86 -14.30 -23.58
N ALA A 855 17.00 -13.98 -22.97
CA ALA A 855 17.30 -14.29 -21.58
C ALA A 855 18.03 -13.09 -20.95
N GLN A 856 18.23 -13.15 -19.63
CA GLN A 856 19.21 -12.32 -18.95
C GLN A 856 20.49 -13.12 -18.75
N PHE A 857 21.61 -12.40 -18.69
CA PHE A 857 22.93 -12.94 -18.40
C PHE A 857 23.57 -12.07 -17.34
N GLU A 858 24.04 -12.69 -16.26
CA GLU A 858 24.56 -12.02 -15.08
C GLU A 858 26.00 -12.44 -14.79
N ASP A 859 26.79 -11.52 -14.24
CA ASP A 859 28.11 -11.79 -13.65
C ASP A 859 28.17 -11.23 -12.22
N LEU A 860 29.37 -11.00 -11.67
CA LEU A 860 29.53 -10.45 -10.31
C LEU A 860 29.27 -8.94 -10.21
N GLU A 861 29.17 -8.24 -11.33
CA GLU A 861 29.12 -6.77 -11.37
C GLU A 861 27.77 -6.24 -11.87
N SER A 862 27.11 -6.93 -12.83
CA SER A 862 25.80 -6.50 -13.35
C SER A 862 25.06 -7.59 -14.16
N THR A 863 23.93 -7.20 -14.77
CA THR A 863 23.09 -8.06 -15.62
C THR A 863 22.85 -7.40 -16.99
N ILE A 864 22.69 -8.21 -18.05
CA ILE A 864 22.40 -7.73 -19.41
C ILE A 864 21.39 -8.62 -20.15
N ASP A 865 20.57 -8.03 -21.01
CA ASP A 865 19.69 -8.77 -21.91
C ASP A 865 20.50 -9.44 -23.04
N VAL A 866 20.27 -10.75 -23.26
CA VAL A 866 20.95 -11.54 -24.29
C VAL A 866 19.97 -12.26 -25.21
N VAL A 867 20.31 -12.34 -26.50
CA VAL A 867 19.41 -12.84 -27.56
C VAL A 867 20.11 -13.87 -28.44
N ALA A 868 19.58 -15.10 -28.47
CA ALA A 868 19.96 -16.13 -29.44
C ALA A 868 18.89 -16.25 -30.54
N PHE A 869 19.22 -15.80 -31.74
CA PHE A 869 18.40 -16.02 -32.95
C PHE A 869 18.27 -17.51 -33.30
N PRO A 870 17.27 -17.94 -34.09
CA PRO A 870 16.87 -19.35 -34.20
C PRO A 870 18.01 -20.34 -34.49
N ARG A 871 18.90 -20.02 -35.44
CA ARG A 871 20.05 -20.87 -35.79
C ARG A 871 21.03 -21.10 -34.63
N ILE A 872 21.13 -20.15 -33.71
CA ILE A 872 21.97 -20.23 -32.50
C ILE A 872 21.19 -20.93 -31.39
N TYR A 873 19.90 -20.61 -31.23
CA TYR A 873 18.99 -21.25 -30.30
C TYR A 873 18.92 -22.78 -30.50
N GLU A 874 18.74 -23.25 -31.74
CA GLU A 874 18.71 -24.68 -32.06
C GLU A 874 20.08 -25.35 -31.82
N LYS A 875 21.16 -24.73 -32.31
CA LYS A 875 22.53 -25.26 -32.25
C LYS A 875 23.04 -25.46 -30.81
N PHE A 876 22.71 -24.54 -29.91
CA PHE A 876 23.16 -24.55 -28.51
C PHE A 876 22.04 -24.95 -27.53
N SER A 877 21.03 -25.69 -28.02
CA SER A 877 19.83 -26.08 -27.28
C SER A 877 20.08 -26.76 -25.92
N ALA A 878 21.18 -27.49 -25.76
CA ALA A 878 21.57 -28.10 -24.48
C ALA A 878 21.94 -27.10 -23.37
N PHE A 879 22.36 -25.88 -23.72
CA PHE A 879 22.85 -24.85 -22.79
C PHE A 879 21.77 -23.90 -22.28
N TRP A 880 20.56 -23.92 -22.87
CA TRP A 880 19.45 -23.05 -22.48
C TRP A 880 18.70 -23.60 -21.27
N GLN A 881 19.38 -23.59 -20.14
CA GLN A 881 18.84 -23.93 -18.83
C GLN A 881 19.02 -22.73 -17.92
N GLU A 882 18.06 -22.53 -17.02
CA GLU A 882 18.16 -21.51 -15.97
C GLU A 882 19.26 -21.92 -14.99
N ASP A 883 19.99 -20.94 -14.46
CA ASP A 883 21.13 -21.10 -13.53
C ASP A 883 22.36 -21.80 -14.13
N ASN A 884 22.43 -21.93 -15.46
CA ASN A 884 23.57 -22.53 -16.15
C ASN A 884 24.71 -21.50 -16.34
N ILE A 885 25.90 -21.81 -15.79
CA ILE A 885 27.11 -20.99 -15.98
C ILE A 885 27.76 -21.33 -17.31
N VAL A 886 27.96 -20.31 -18.16
CA VAL A 886 28.47 -20.48 -19.51
C VAL A 886 29.49 -19.40 -19.90
N ALA A 887 30.41 -19.77 -20.78
CA ALA A 887 31.19 -18.81 -21.54
C ALA A 887 30.35 -18.36 -22.76
N LEU A 888 29.82 -17.14 -22.69
CA LEU A 888 28.98 -16.54 -23.72
C LEU A 888 29.85 -15.64 -24.61
N THR A 889 29.95 -15.96 -25.90
CA THR A 889 30.56 -15.06 -26.90
C THR A 889 29.48 -14.50 -27.82
N GLY A 890 29.43 -13.18 -27.93
CA GLY A 890 28.45 -12.50 -28.77
C GLY A 890 28.88 -11.10 -29.18
N LYS A 891 28.08 -10.48 -30.03
CA LYS A 891 28.26 -9.10 -30.47
C LYS A 891 27.46 -8.17 -29.58
N VAL A 892 28.11 -7.15 -29.02
CA VAL A 892 27.43 -6.07 -28.31
C VAL A 892 26.62 -5.26 -29.32
N ASP A 893 25.34 -5.11 -29.06
CA ASP A 893 24.37 -4.40 -29.90
C ASP A 893 23.58 -3.40 -29.04
N HIS A 894 23.08 -2.33 -29.66
CA HIS A 894 22.35 -1.28 -28.96
C HIS A 894 20.92 -1.19 -29.48
N ARG A 895 19.95 -1.61 -28.66
CA ARG A 895 18.57 -1.83 -29.13
C ARG A 895 17.58 -1.51 -28.02
N ARG A 896 16.57 -0.69 -28.34
CA ARG A 896 15.61 -0.11 -27.37
C ARG A 896 16.31 0.70 -26.26
N GLU A 897 17.38 1.41 -26.61
CA GLU A 897 18.10 2.33 -25.69
C GLU A 897 18.72 1.61 -24.46
N ALA A 898 19.08 0.34 -24.64
CA ALA A 898 19.92 -0.44 -23.74
C ALA A 898 20.96 -1.23 -24.55
N LEU A 899 22.08 -1.56 -23.91
CA LEU A 899 23.05 -2.52 -24.44
C LEU A 899 22.46 -3.93 -24.28
N GLN A 900 22.58 -4.74 -25.33
CA GLN A 900 22.21 -6.16 -25.35
C GLN A 900 23.32 -6.96 -26.04
N ILE A 901 23.38 -8.27 -25.81
CA ILE A 901 24.35 -9.14 -26.51
C ILE A 901 23.61 -10.09 -27.45
N ILE A 902 23.91 -9.98 -28.75
CA ILE A 902 23.50 -10.96 -29.75
C ILE A 902 24.48 -12.14 -29.67
N ILE A 903 23.97 -13.30 -29.25
CA ILE A 903 24.80 -14.48 -29.00
C ILE A 903 25.25 -15.10 -30.33
N ASP A 904 26.56 -15.31 -30.50
CA ASP A 904 27.16 -16.05 -31.62
C ASP A 904 27.50 -17.50 -31.25
N SER A 905 27.96 -17.71 -30.01
CA SER A 905 28.32 -19.03 -29.49
C SER A 905 28.27 -19.09 -27.97
N VAL A 906 27.91 -20.27 -27.46
CA VAL A 906 27.94 -20.60 -26.03
C VAL A 906 28.81 -21.84 -25.84
N ALA A 907 29.64 -21.86 -24.81
CA ALA A 907 30.43 -23.00 -24.40
C ALA A 907 30.18 -23.31 -22.91
N PRO A 908 30.27 -24.59 -22.49
CA PRO A 908 30.18 -24.93 -21.07
C PRO A 908 31.31 -24.26 -20.29
N PHE A 909 31.03 -23.85 -19.06
CA PHE A 909 32.09 -23.71 -18.08
C PHE A 909 32.60 -25.12 -17.71
N THR A 910 33.88 -25.39 -17.96
CA THR A 910 34.55 -26.63 -17.52
C THR A 910 35.90 -26.28 -16.92
N GLU A 911 36.15 -26.75 -15.71
CA GLU A 911 37.48 -26.75 -15.11
C GLU A 911 38.46 -27.48 -16.05
N ALA A 912 39.68 -26.94 -16.19
CA ALA A 912 40.75 -27.69 -16.83
C ALA A 912 41.17 -28.83 -15.89
N PRO A 913 41.16 -30.10 -16.31
CA PRO A 913 41.54 -31.20 -15.44
C PRO A 913 43.00 -31.04 -15.02
N VAL A 914 43.26 -31.05 -13.71
CA VAL A 914 44.61 -31.01 -13.15
C VAL A 914 45.38 -32.23 -13.66
N VAL A 915 46.35 -31.98 -14.53
CA VAL A 915 47.22 -33.04 -15.07
C VAL A 915 48.14 -33.50 -13.94
N ALA A 916 47.79 -34.63 -13.32
CA ALA A 916 48.64 -35.28 -12.34
C ALA A 916 50.03 -35.56 -12.97
N PRO A 917 51.13 -35.31 -12.25
CA PRO A 917 52.48 -35.48 -12.81
C PRO A 917 52.69 -36.95 -13.22
N VAL A 918 53.12 -37.15 -14.47
CA VAL A 918 53.35 -38.49 -15.02
C VAL A 918 54.48 -39.17 -14.25
N ALA A 919 54.15 -40.28 -13.58
CA ALA A 919 55.14 -41.13 -12.94
C ALA A 919 56.08 -41.72 -14.01
N LEU A 920 57.35 -41.29 -14.01
CA LEU A 920 58.39 -41.92 -14.82
C LEU A 920 58.68 -43.31 -14.28
N ALA A 921 58.49 -44.33 -15.13
CA ALA A 921 58.72 -45.72 -14.77
C ALA A 921 60.22 -46.01 -14.56
N GLU A 922 60.52 -46.82 -13.56
CA GLU A 922 61.89 -47.29 -13.29
C GLU A 922 62.41 -48.19 -14.42
N GLN A 923 63.62 -47.92 -14.90
CA GLN A 923 64.49 -48.95 -15.48
C GLN A 923 65.89 -48.86 -14.89
N SER A 924 66.39 -50.01 -14.46
CA SER A 924 67.63 -50.17 -13.70
C SER A 924 68.89 -50.09 -14.55
N LEU A 925 69.96 -49.45 -14.05
CA LEU A 925 71.34 -49.92 -14.17
C LEU A 925 72.37 -49.04 -13.41
N GLY A 926 73.19 -49.66 -12.54
CA GLY A 926 74.59 -49.24 -12.33
C GLY A 926 74.97 -48.41 -11.09
N TYR A 927 75.50 -49.09 -10.08
CA TYR A 927 76.67 -48.73 -9.23
C TYR A 927 76.78 -47.38 -8.46
N LEU A 928 76.81 -47.54 -7.12
CA LEU A 928 77.60 -46.91 -6.04
C LEU A 928 78.92 -46.16 -6.42
N PRO A 929 79.53 -45.33 -5.52
CA PRO A 929 79.27 -45.19 -4.06
C PRO A 929 79.19 -43.76 -3.45
N ASP A 930 78.76 -43.71 -2.18
CA ASP A 930 79.18 -42.89 -1.02
C ASP A 930 79.59 -41.40 -1.15
N ASP A 931 78.90 -40.50 -0.42
CA ASP A 931 79.45 -39.81 0.77
C ASP A 931 78.39 -38.99 1.58
N LEU A 932 78.72 -38.59 2.82
CA LEU A 932 77.89 -37.85 3.81
C LEU A 932 78.58 -36.51 4.24
N PRO A 933 78.17 -35.76 5.30
CA PRO A 933 76.98 -34.88 5.38
C PRO A 933 77.30 -33.43 5.91
N GLY A 934 76.29 -32.52 5.97
CA GLY A 934 76.33 -31.22 6.71
C GLY A 934 74.99 -30.46 6.63
N TYR A 935 74.45 -29.72 7.63
CA TYR A 935 74.96 -28.61 8.46
C TYR A 935 75.33 -27.35 7.64
N VAL A 936 74.94 -26.09 7.98
CA VAL A 936 74.38 -25.45 9.21
C VAL A 936 73.33 -24.36 8.83
N ASP A 937 72.58 -23.83 9.79
CA ASP A 937 71.93 -22.49 9.74
C ASP A 937 72.92 -21.35 9.43
N VAL A 938 72.42 -20.15 9.02
CA VAL A 938 72.52 -18.89 9.81
C VAL A 938 71.34 -17.94 9.47
N ASP A 939 70.96 -17.14 10.46
CA ASP A 939 69.99 -16.04 10.50
C ASP A 939 70.33 -14.78 9.64
N SER A 940 69.39 -13.84 9.66
CA SER A 940 69.24 -12.52 9.03
C SER A 940 70.38 -11.48 9.06
N THR A 941 70.25 -10.47 8.18
CA THR A 941 70.64 -9.07 8.46
C THR A 941 69.87 -8.08 7.57
N MET A 942 69.72 -6.83 8.03
CA MET A 942 69.05 -5.70 7.34
C MET A 942 70.03 -4.85 6.49
N VAL A 943 69.53 -3.87 5.72
CA VAL A 943 69.97 -2.44 5.77
C VAL A 943 69.13 -1.51 4.87
N ASP A 944 68.67 -0.42 5.48
CA ASP A 944 68.39 0.98 5.07
C ASP A 944 68.09 1.41 3.61
N ASP A 945 66.87 1.93 3.41
CA ASP A 945 66.47 3.35 3.23
C ASP A 945 67.14 4.37 2.24
N ASP A 946 66.31 5.37 1.89
CA ASP A 946 66.56 6.78 1.51
C ASP A 946 67.02 7.23 0.07
N THR A 947 66.05 7.83 -0.65
CA THR A 947 66.06 8.96 -1.64
C THR A 947 67.07 9.13 -2.82
N TRP A 948 66.50 9.49 -4.00
CA TRP A 948 67.13 10.40 -5.00
C TRP A 948 66.10 11.28 -5.76
N ARG A 949 66.55 12.28 -6.54
CA ARG A 949 65.77 13.40 -7.13
C ARG A 949 65.77 13.47 -8.68
N ALA A 950 64.75 14.17 -9.21
CA ALA A 950 64.70 14.89 -10.51
C ALA A 950 64.64 14.00 -11.79
N SER A 951 64.30 14.48 -13.00
CA SER A 951 64.23 15.86 -13.55
C SER A 951 63.18 16.04 -14.67
N LEU A 952 62.80 17.29 -14.98
CA LEU A 952 62.22 17.71 -16.29
C LEU A 952 63.34 18.01 -17.31
N PRO A 953 63.13 17.93 -18.65
CA PRO A 953 62.94 19.18 -19.42
C PRO A 953 62.14 19.11 -20.78
N THR A 954 61.14 19.98 -20.91
CA THR A 954 60.81 20.90 -22.04
C THR A 954 61.01 20.58 -23.55
N SER A 955 59.93 20.83 -24.32
CA SER A 955 59.83 21.72 -25.53
C SER A 955 60.07 21.24 -26.99
N GLY A 956 59.38 21.92 -27.93
CA GLY A 956 59.51 21.83 -29.41
C GLY A 956 58.37 21.05 -30.10
N GLY A 957 57.77 21.46 -31.22
CA GLY A 957 57.93 22.63 -32.10
C GLY A 957 56.73 22.79 -33.06
N VAL A 958 56.75 23.76 -34.00
CA VAL A 958 55.56 24.24 -34.77
C VAL A 958 55.79 24.22 -36.30
N THR A 959 54.73 24.15 -37.12
CA THR A 959 54.64 24.32 -38.61
C THR A 959 55.33 23.26 -39.51
N SER A 960 54.95 22.96 -40.77
CA SER A 960 53.82 23.38 -41.65
C SER A 960 53.72 22.59 -43.00
N LEU A 961 52.52 22.59 -43.62
CA LEU A 961 52.20 22.71 -45.08
C LEU A 961 52.35 21.54 -46.11
N ILE A 962 51.52 21.64 -47.19
CA ILE A 962 51.57 21.03 -48.56
C ILE A 962 51.11 19.54 -48.72
N ILE A 963 49.92 19.19 -49.30
CA ILE A 963 49.44 19.19 -50.73
C ILE A 963 50.31 18.27 -51.67
N PRO A 964 49.78 17.39 -52.59
CA PRO A 964 48.47 17.38 -53.29
C PRO A 964 47.73 16.02 -53.43
N SER A 965 46.57 16.05 -54.14
CA SER A 965 45.78 14.92 -54.69
C SER A 965 46.42 14.22 -55.91
N PRO A 966 45.81 13.15 -56.49
CA PRO A 966 44.90 13.36 -57.64
C PRO A 966 43.69 12.36 -57.78
N MET A 967 42.94 12.55 -58.88
CA MET A 967 41.78 11.81 -59.45
C MET A 967 42.06 10.31 -59.76
N ALA A 968 41.17 9.44 -60.28
CA ALA A 968 39.96 9.56 -61.16
C ALA A 968 39.11 8.26 -61.06
N THR A 969 37.92 7.98 -61.67
CA THR A 969 36.89 8.60 -62.57
C THR A 969 35.59 7.74 -62.39
N ASN A 970 34.40 7.83 -63.03
CA ASN A 970 33.74 8.53 -64.16
C ASN A 970 32.19 8.45 -63.89
N GLY A 971 31.21 8.93 -64.67
CA GLY A 971 31.16 9.73 -65.91
C GLY A 971 29.74 9.72 -66.55
N ASN A 972 29.36 10.79 -67.28
CA ASN A 972 28.09 11.00 -68.06
C ASN A 972 26.75 11.13 -67.28
N GLY A 973 25.74 11.91 -67.71
CA GLY A 973 25.67 12.93 -68.79
C GLY A 973 24.22 13.35 -69.19
N SER A 974 24.02 14.60 -69.66
CA SER A 974 22.84 15.20 -70.40
C SER A 974 21.39 14.99 -69.89
N MET A 975 20.48 15.98 -69.69
CA MET A 975 20.02 17.22 -70.39
C MET A 975 18.85 17.01 -71.39
N GLN A 976 17.79 17.86 -71.29
CA GLN A 976 16.56 17.97 -72.14
C GLN A 976 15.52 16.82 -71.99
N GLY A 977 14.21 16.95 -72.30
CA GLY A 977 13.36 18.11 -72.62
C GLY A 977 12.14 17.75 -73.52
N HIS A 978 10.90 18.22 -73.21
CA HIS A 978 9.63 18.06 -73.98
C HIS A 978 9.08 16.59 -74.11
N THR A 979 7.81 16.24 -74.45
CA THR A 979 6.45 16.88 -74.49
C THR A 979 5.31 15.82 -74.60
N ASN A 980 4.11 16.15 -74.09
CA ASN A 980 2.71 15.78 -74.49
C ASN A 980 2.28 14.39 -75.06
N GLY A 981 1.12 13.92 -74.54
CA GLY A 981 0.02 13.28 -75.32
C GLY A 981 -0.14 11.75 -75.21
N GLN A 982 -1.35 11.15 -75.41
CA GLN A 982 -2.73 11.66 -75.44
C GLN A 982 -3.76 10.48 -75.26
N GLU A 983 -5.03 10.66 -75.66
CA GLU A 983 -6.21 9.73 -75.53
C GLU A 983 -6.75 9.59 -74.08
N GLY A 984 -8.06 9.50 -73.77
CA GLY A 984 -9.31 9.39 -74.55
C GLY A 984 -10.08 8.10 -74.18
N GLU A 985 -11.41 8.01 -73.95
CA GLU A 985 -12.57 8.94 -73.87
C GLU A 985 -13.67 8.29 -72.95
N GLN A 986 -14.94 8.72 -72.74
CA GLN A 986 -15.82 9.81 -73.22
C GLN A 986 -16.98 10.09 -72.20
N VAL A 987 -17.68 11.23 -72.34
CA VAL A 987 -19.13 11.55 -72.15
C VAL A 987 -20.04 10.66 -71.26
N ASP A 988 -20.77 11.26 -70.29
CA ASP A 988 -22.20 11.68 -70.45
C ASP A 988 -22.75 12.58 -69.30
N VAL A 989 -23.84 13.33 -69.56
CA VAL A 989 -24.58 14.19 -68.60
C VAL A 989 -26.07 14.32 -68.99
N PRO A 990 -27.02 14.16 -68.05
CA PRO A 990 -28.07 15.19 -67.96
C PRO A 990 -28.50 15.61 -66.54
N THR A 991 -28.74 16.92 -66.49
CA THR A 991 -29.27 17.84 -65.49
C THR A 991 -30.70 17.60 -64.94
N ASN A 992 -31.08 18.46 -63.98
CA ASN A 992 -32.45 18.77 -63.47
C ASN A 992 -32.99 17.80 -62.39
N VAL A 993 -33.96 18.17 -61.54
CA VAL A 993 -34.91 19.31 -61.50
C VAL A 993 -34.95 19.97 -60.11
N ALA A 994 -35.31 21.25 -60.02
CA ALA A 994 -35.75 21.91 -58.79
C ALA A 994 -37.17 22.48 -58.95
N LYS A 995 -37.98 22.54 -57.87
CA LYS A 995 -38.95 23.62 -57.54
C LYS A 995 -39.94 23.31 -56.39
N ASP A 996 -40.21 24.36 -55.62
CA ASP A 996 -41.50 24.93 -55.16
C ASP A 996 -42.69 24.04 -54.74
N GLY A 997 -43.31 24.38 -53.60
CA GLY A 997 -44.65 23.91 -53.18
C GLY A 997 -45.12 24.55 -51.85
N GLU A 998 -46.02 25.54 -51.91
CA GLU A 998 -46.56 26.25 -50.74
C GLU A 998 -47.96 25.72 -50.29
N ARG A 999 -48.39 26.19 -49.10
CA ARG A 999 -49.78 26.54 -48.65
C ARG A 999 -50.62 25.58 -47.79
N GLU A 1000 -51.04 26.14 -46.65
CA GLU A 1000 -52.42 26.33 -46.11
C GLU A 1000 -53.32 25.07 -45.97
N THR A 1001 -54.05 24.83 -44.86
CA THR A 1001 -54.93 25.75 -44.11
C THR A 1001 -55.15 25.39 -42.61
N THR A 1002 -55.63 26.39 -41.84
CA THR A 1002 -56.35 26.30 -40.54
C THR A 1002 -57.84 26.68 -40.75
N PRO A 1003 -58.81 26.66 -39.79
CA PRO A 1003 -58.78 26.61 -38.30
C PRO A 1003 -59.59 25.41 -37.71
N ASP A 1004 -60.15 25.33 -36.48
CA ASP A 1004 -60.40 26.28 -35.36
C ASP A 1004 -60.55 25.54 -33.99
N GLY A 1005 -60.87 26.28 -32.91
CA GLY A 1005 -61.21 25.78 -31.56
C GLY A 1005 -62.71 25.96 -31.22
N PRO A 1006 -63.13 26.30 -29.97
CA PRO A 1006 -62.39 26.50 -28.69
C PRO A 1006 -63.14 25.78 -27.50
N PRO A 1007 -63.23 26.23 -26.20
CA PRO A 1007 -62.45 27.18 -25.37
C PRO A 1007 -62.11 26.74 -23.90
N MET A 1008 -60.93 27.19 -23.41
CA MET A 1008 -60.58 27.80 -22.09
C MET A 1008 -61.13 27.34 -20.69
N ALA A 1009 -60.19 27.32 -19.72
CA ALA A 1009 -60.29 27.96 -18.39
C ALA A 1009 -58.90 28.54 -17.95
N LYS A 1010 -58.81 29.33 -16.87
CA LYS A 1010 -57.58 30.11 -16.48
C LYS A 1010 -57.19 29.96 -14.98
N GLN A 1011 -55.91 30.20 -14.66
CA GLN A 1011 -55.43 30.60 -13.31
C GLN A 1011 -54.36 31.73 -13.41
N PRO A 1012 -54.16 32.56 -12.35
CA PRO A 1012 -53.28 33.73 -12.34
C PRO A 1012 -51.90 33.50 -11.65
N PRO A 1013 -50.92 34.42 -11.80
CA PRO A 1013 -49.58 34.30 -11.22
C PRO A 1013 -49.46 34.87 -9.79
N VAL A 1014 -48.42 34.44 -9.06
CA VAL A 1014 -48.04 34.93 -7.72
C VAL A 1014 -46.88 35.93 -7.81
N GLN A 1015 -46.97 37.07 -7.13
CA GLN A 1015 -45.91 38.07 -7.03
C GLN A 1015 -45.10 37.91 -5.73
N ARG A 1016 -43.85 38.38 -5.75
CA ARG A 1016 -43.07 38.65 -4.52
C ARG A 1016 -43.21 40.13 -4.17
N GLU A 1017 -43.47 40.44 -2.90
CA GLU A 1017 -43.16 41.75 -2.30
C GLU A 1017 -42.34 41.54 -1.02
N GLU A 1018 -41.37 42.42 -0.80
CA GLU A 1018 -40.66 42.55 0.49
C GLU A 1018 -41.34 43.62 1.34
N ARG A 1019 -41.31 43.49 2.68
CA ARG A 1019 -41.45 44.64 3.59
C ARG A 1019 -40.78 44.40 4.94
N VAL A 1020 -40.37 45.51 5.55
CA VAL A 1020 -39.50 45.64 6.73
C VAL A 1020 -40.34 46.17 7.93
N ILE A 1021 -39.72 46.34 9.12
CA ILE A 1021 -40.19 47.01 10.37
C ILE A 1021 -40.67 46.00 11.45
N ALA A 1022 -40.32 46.09 12.75
CA ALA A 1022 -39.21 46.74 13.48
C ALA A 1022 -39.15 46.18 14.94
N ARG A 1023 -38.26 46.72 15.79
CA ARG A 1023 -38.10 46.36 17.22
C ARG A 1023 -39.29 46.77 18.11
N GLY A 1024 -39.52 46.03 19.19
CA GLY A 1024 -40.34 46.42 20.35
C GLY A 1024 -40.21 45.39 21.49
N ASP A 1025 -40.15 45.84 22.74
CA ASP A 1025 -39.83 45.02 23.92
C ASP A 1025 -41.06 44.53 24.72
N GLY A 1026 -40.90 43.43 25.47
CA GLY A 1026 -41.48 43.33 26.83
C GLY A 1026 -42.43 42.18 27.19
N ALA A 1027 -42.06 41.47 28.27
CA ALA A 1027 -42.90 40.69 29.21
C ALA A 1027 -43.47 39.31 28.80
N GLU A 1028 -43.58 38.45 29.83
CA GLU A 1028 -44.01 37.03 29.78
C GLU A 1028 -45.54 36.87 30.03
N VAL A 1029 -46.19 35.89 29.40
CA VAL A 1029 -47.39 35.20 29.94
C VAL A 1029 -47.37 33.71 29.53
N SER A 1030 -47.89 32.86 30.42
CA SER A 1030 -47.94 31.38 30.39
C SER A 1030 -48.59 30.69 29.17
N ALA A 1031 -48.16 29.46 28.90
CA ALA A 1031 -48.84 28.50 28.01
C ALA A 1031 -50.12 27.87 28.64
N PRO A 1032 -51.09 27.42 27.82
CA PRO A 1032 -52.34 26.79 28.29
C PRO A 1032 -52.18 25.30 28.70
N PRO A 1033 -53.16 24.71 29.45
CA PRO A 1033 -53.02 23.40 30.08
C PRO A 1033 -53.30 22.20 29.15
N ALA A 1034 -52.74 21.04 29.50
CA ALA A 1034 -52.92 19.78 28.80
C ALA A 1034 -54.26 19.06 29.13
N PRO A 1035 -54.84 18.29 28.18
CA PRO A 1035 -56.04 17.48 28.42
C PRO A 1035 -55.77 16.24 29.29
N PRO A 1036 -56.79 15.62 29.90
CA PRO A 1036 -56.63 14.57 30.91
C PRO A 1036 -56.25 13.20 30.33
N ALA A 1037 -55.56 12.39 31.13
CA ALA A 1037 -55.13 11.04 30.78
C ALA A 1037 -56.23 9.98 30.97
N SER A 1038 -56.27 9.02 30.04
CA SER A 1038 -57.04 7.77 30.11
C SER A 1038 -56.14 6.59 30.56
N PRO A 1039 -56.70 5.47 31.05
CA PRO A 1039 -55.97 4.57 31.95
C PRO A 1039 -54.89 3.71 31.27
N ALA A 1040 -53.88 3.34 32.06
CA ALA A 1040 -52.73 2.58 31.62
C ALA A 1040 -53.02 1.07 31.45
N VAL A 1041 -52.42 0.48 30.41
CA VAL A 1041 -52.17 -0.96 30.29
C VAL A 1041 -50.68 -1.21 30.52
N THR A 1042 -50.35 -2.24 31.30
CA THR A 1042 -48.98 -2.47 31.79
C THR A 1042 -48.03 -2.93 30.68
N VAL A 1043 -46.94 -2.18 30.47
CA VAL A 1043 -45.76 -2.63 29.72
C VAL A 1043 -44.59 -2.76 30.70
N LEU A 1044 -43.91 -3.91 30.68
CA LEU A 1044 -42.72 -4.17 31.50
C LEU A 1044 -41.58 -3.23 31.08
N ARG A 1045 -40.97 -2.53 32.05
CA ARG A 1045 -39.87 -1.58 31.81
C ARG A 1045 -38.52 -2.15 32.23
N PRO A 1046 -37.42 -1.84 31.50
CA PRO A 1046 -36.07 -1.95 32.02
C PRO A 1046 -35.87 -1.11 33.30
N ARG A 1047 -35.04 -1.58 34.24
CA ARG A 1047 -34.72 -0.83 35.46
C ARG A 1047 -33.76 0.33 35.15
N GLN A 1048 -34.23 1.56 35.32
CA GLN A 1048 -33.41 2.77 35.18
C GLN A 1048 -32.42 2.92 36.35
N ARG A 1049 -31.26 3.54 36.09
CA ARG A 1049 -30.37 4.04 37.15
C ARG A 1049 -31.10 5.10 37.99
N ILE A 1050 -31.02 4.99 39.31
CA ILE A 1050 -31.42 6.05 40.24
C ILE A 1050 -30.17 6.77 40.72
N THR A 1051 -30.03 8.05 40.38
CA THR A 1051 -29.00 8.93 40.94
C THR A 1051 -29.57 9.65 42.16
N ILE A 1052 -28.93 9.49 43.32
CA ILE A 1052 -29.30 10.22 44.55
C ILE A 1052 -28.28 11.35 44.77
N ALA A 1053 -28.78 12.59 44.88
CA ALA A 1053 -27.93 13.76 45.10
C ALA A 1053 -27.43 13.84 46.55
N LYS A 1054 -26.22 14.39 46.73
CA LYS A 1054 -25.76 14.94 48.01
C LYS A 1054 -25.90 16.46 48.03
N LYS A 1055 -26.00 17.02 49.24
CA LYS A 1055 -26.35 18.42 49.52
C LYS A 1055 -25.21 19.12 50.26
N ASP A 1056 -25.10 20.43 50.12
CA ASP A 1056 -23.96 21.26 50.56
C ASP A 1056 -23.71 21.24 52.09
N GLY A 1057 -22.45 21.40 52.50
CA GLY A 1057 -22.08 21.36 53.93
C GLY A 1057 -20.60 21.63 54.29
N GLN A 1058 -20.11 22.85 54.04
CA GLN A 1058 -19.00 23.53 54.75
C GLN A 1058 -17.62 22.84 54.95
N GLY A 1059 -16.59 23.40 54.29
CA GLY A 1059 -15.45 24.03 54.99
C GLY A 1059 -14.10 23.30 55.11
N GLY A 1060 -13.00 24.04 54.90
CA GLY A 1060 -11.67 23.73 55.46
C GLY A 1060 -10.56 23.42 54.46
N GLY A 1061 -9.90 24.45 53.92
CA GLY A 1061 -8.85 24.31 52.90
C GLY A 1061 -7.51 23.69 53.33
N GLY A 1062 -6.68 23.39 52.33
CA GLY A 1062 -5.31 22.90 52.46
C GLY A 1062 -4.83 22.36 51.11
N GLY A 1063 -3.88 23.04 50.46
CA GLY A 1063 -3.39 22.66 49.13
C GLY A 1063 -1.90 22.34 49.12
N THR A 1064 -1.53 21.34 48.32
CA THR A 1064 -0.14 21.07 47.89
C THR A 1064 -0.16 20.55 46.45
N GLN A 1065 0.93 20.79 45.72
CA GLN A 1065 1.07 20.44 44.30
C GLN A 1065 1.14 18.92 44.07
N PRO A 1066 0.78 18.42 42.87
CA PRO A 1066 1.00 17.03 42.52
C PRO A 1066 2.51 16.72 42.45
N PRO A 1067 2.98 15.58 43.00
CA PRO A 1067 4.34 15.11 42.79
C PRO A 1067 4.55 14.65 41.34
N GLN A 1068 5.80 14.73 40.88
CA GLN A 1068 6.20 14.37 39.52
C GLN A 1068 6.12 12.85 39.28
N VAL A 1069 5.76 12.43 38.06
CA VAL A 1069 5.84 11.03 37.64
C VAL A 1069 7.32 10.66 37.48
N GLY A 1070 7.86 9.94 38.48
CA GLY A 1070 9.19 9.35 38.41
C GLY A 1070 9.22 8.07 37.59
N THR A 1071 10.40 7.71 37.06
CA THR A 1071 10.64 6.44 36.38
C THR A 1071 10.35 5.25 37.30
N ALA A 1072 9.50 4.33 36.87
CA ALA A 1072 9.14 3.15 37.67
C ALA A 1072 10.32 2.16 37.79
N GLY A 1073 10.90 2.07 38.99
CA GLY A 1073 11.75 0.95 39.39
C GLY A 1073 10.92 -0.26 39.83
N SER A 1074 11.55 -1.43 39.94
CA SER A 1074 10.89 -2.68 40.33
C SER A 1074 10.39 -2.68 41.78
N GLY A 1075 9.09 -2.42 41.95
CA GLY A 1075 8.36 -2.76 43.17
C GLY A 1075 8.08 -4.28 43.28
N PRO A 1076 7.63 -4.77 44.45
CA PRO A 1076 7.17 -6.15 44.58
C PRO A 1076 5.98 -6.39 43.63
N GLN A 1077 5.98 -7.51 42.91
CA GLN A 1077 4.78 -7.95 42.19
C GLN A 1077 3.82 -8.61 43.18
N TYR A 1078 2.58 -8.11 43.18
CA TYR A 1078 1.44 -8.74 43.82
C TYR A 1078 0.56 -9.45 42.77
N HIS A 1079 -0.27 -10.38 43.22
CA HIS A 1079 -1.28 -11.08 42.44
C HIS A 1079 -2.59 -11.12 43.23
N LEU A 1080 -3.70 -10.70 42.62
CA LEU A 1080 -5.00 -10.57 43.27
C LEU A 1080 -5.94 -11.72 42.87
N HIS A 1081 -6.28 -12.58 43.81
CA HIS A 1081 -7.15 -13.74 43.62
C HIS A 1081 -8.56 -13.43 44.14
N LEU A 1082 -9.56 -13.61 43.28
CA LEU A 1082 -10.97 -13.30 43.57
C LEU A 1082 -11.82 -14.56 43.41
N HIS A 1083 -12.40 -15.05 44.51
CA HIS A 1083 -13.20 -16.27 44.53
C HIS A 1083 -14.70 -15.95 44.52
N LEU A 1084 -15.37 -16.20 43.40
CA LEU A 1084 -16.82 -16.06 43.29
C LEU A 1084 -17.50 -17.33 43.79
N ALA A 1085 -18.09 -17.30 44.98
CA ALA A 1085 -18.97 -18.37 45.43
C ALA A 1085 -20.28 -18.36 44.61
N ARG A 1086 -20.67 -19.52 44.05
CA ARG A 1086 -21.97 -19.67 43.36
C ARG A 1086 -23.09 -19.73 44.40
N THR A 1087 -24.02 -18.78 44.37
CA THR A 1087 -25.16 -18.74 45.30
C THR A 1087 -26.27 -19.71 44.91
N GLY A 1088 -26.31 -20.12 43.63
CA GLY A 1088 -27.37 -20.98 43.09
C GLY A 1088 -28.57 -20.20 42.53
N ASP A 1089 -28.50 -18.87 42.57
CA ASP A 1089 -29.34 -17.95 41.80
C ASP A 1089 -28.46 -17.40 40.66
N ASP A 1090 -28.65 -17.91 39.44
CA ASP A 1090 -27.79 -17.56 38.30
C ASP A 1090 -27.89 -16.08 37.90
N ASP A 1091 -29.04 -15.42 38.14
CA ASP A 1091 -29.19 -13.97 37.89
C ASP A 1091 -28.39 -13.16 38.93
N ALA A 1092 -28.40 -13.59 40.20
CA ALA A 1092 -27.60 -12.97 41.26
C ALA A 1092 -26.09 -13.18 41.04
N ASP A 1093 -25.68 -14.39 40.65
CA ASP A 1093 -24.28 -14.73 40.37
C ASP A 1093 -23.76 -13.95 39.16
N ILE A 1094 -24.55 -13.83 38.08
CA ILE A 1094 -24.23 -12.97 36.92
C ILE A 1094 -24.15 -11.49 37.35
N HIS A 1095 -25.04 -11.01 38.21
CA HIS A 1095 -25.00 -9.63 38.69
C HIS A 1095 -23.75 -9.33 39.52
N ALA A 1096 -23.32 -10.27 40.37
CA ALA A 1096 -22.07 -10.18 41.11
C ALA A 1096 -20.86 -10.13 40.16
N MET A 1097 -20.76 -11.05 39.20
CA MET A 1097 -19.70 -11.07 38.17
C MET A 1097 -19.61 -9.76 37.40
N GLN A 1098 -20.74 -9.24 36.91
CA GLN A 1098 -20.77 -7.96 36.22
C GLN A 1098 -20.33 -6.78 37.10
N THR A 1099 -20.57 -6.85 38.40
CA THR A 1099 -20.24 -5.76 39.33
C THR A 1099 -18.77 -5.79 39.76
N VAL A 1100 -18.19 -6.98 39.97
CA VAL A 1100 -16.72 -7.16 40.10
C VAL A 1100 -16.01 -6.61 38.88
N HIS A 1101 -16.43 -7.00 37.67
CA HIS A 1101 -15.84 -6.52 36.43
C HIS A 1101 -15.92 -4.98 36.28
N LYS A 1102 -17.10 -4.38 36.53
CA LYS A 1102 -17.31 -2.91 36.52
C LYS A 1102 -16.58 -2.15 37.64
N LEU A 1103 -16.08 -2.83 38.66
CA LEU A 1103 -15.22 -2.27 39.70
C LEU A 1103 -13.74 -2.35 39.29
N LEU A 1104 -13.29 -3.51 38.78
CA LEU A 1104 -11.93 -3.74 38.30
C LEU A 1104 -11.56 -2.77 37.16
N CYS A 1105 -12.41 -2.61 36.15
CA CYS A 1105 -12.16 -1.72 35.00
C CYS A 1105 -12.09 -0.21 35.32
N ARG A 1106 -12.15 0.19 36.59
CA ARG A 1106 -11.91 1.58 37.04
C ARG A 1106 -10.46 1.83 37.46
N TYR A 1107 -9.66 0.78 37.56
CA TYR A 1107 -8.29 0.83 38.05
C TYR A 1107 -7.38 0.13 37.03
N THR A 1108 -6.20 0.70 36.81
CA THR A 1108 -5.15 0.14 35.94
C THR A 1108 -3.84 0.12 36.72
N GLY A 1109 -2.87 -0.69 36.27
CA GLY A 1109 -1.63 -0.90 37.02
C GLY A 1109 -0.72 -1.97 36.43
N GLN A 1110 0.12 -2.57 37.27
CA GLN A 1110 1.12 -3.57 36.88
C GLN A 1110 0.91 -4.96 37.48
N HIS A 1111 -0.03 -5.12 38.42
CA HIS A 1111 -0.28 -6.41 39.09
C HIS A 1111 -1.37 -7.24 38.41
N ASN A 1112 -1.25 -8.55 38.53
CA ASN A 1112 -2.16 -9.51 37.89
C ASN A 1112 -3.42 -9.73 38.74
N VAL A 1113 -4.53 -10.08 38.07
CA VAL A 1113 -5.78 -10.50 38.74
C VAL A 1113 -6.18 -11.87 38.21
N THR A 1114 -6.73 -12.74 39.06
CA THR A 1114 -7.30 -14.03 38.66
C THR A 1114 -8.64 -14.24 39.34
N ILE A 1115 -9.66 -14.52 38.53
CA ILE A 1115 -11.02 -14.74 38.98
C ILE A 1115 -11.33 -16.23 38.91
N TYR A 1116 -11.72 -16.80 40.05
CA TYR A 1116 -12.03 -18.21 40.24
C TYR A 1116 -13.54 -18.39 40.35
N VAL A 1117 -14.14 -19.12 39.39
CA VAL A 1117 -15.56 -19.47 39.39
C VAL A 1117 -15.71 -21.00 39.50
N PRO A 1118 -16.49 -21.54 40.45
CA PRO A 1118 -16.65 -22.98 40.61
C PRO A 1118 -17.59 -23.57 39.55
N LYS A 1119 -17.14 -24.62 38.87
CA LYS A 1119 -17.91 -25.39 37.89
C LYS A 1119 -17.60 -26.88 38.08
N ASP A 1120 -18.60 -27.62 38.58
CA ASP A 1120 -18.61 -29.09 38.65
C ASP A 1120 -17.29 -29.71 39.13
N ALA A 1121 -16.95 -29.43 40.39
CA ALA A 1121 -15.75 -29.85 41.12
C ALA A 1121 -14.39 -29.30 40.60
N ASN A 1122 -14.38 -28.40 39.60
CA ASN A 1122 -13.19 -27.66 39.17
C ASN A 1122 -13.41 -26.13 39.23
N TRP A 1123 -12.32 -25.38 39.13
CA TRP A 1123 -12.34 -23.92 38.99
C TRP A 1123 -12.16 -23.54 37.51
N VAL A 1124 -12.99 -22.63 37.00
CA VAL A 1124 -12.79 -22.02 35.69
C VAL A 1124 -11.86 -20.83 35.84
N LEU A 1125 -10.75 -20.85 35.09
CA LEU A 1125 -9.85 -19.71 34.95
C LEU A 1125 -10.41 -18.74 33.91
N LEU A 1126 -10.75 -17.51 34.34
CA LEU A 1126 -10.92 -16.38 33.42
C LEU A 1126 -9.61 -15.59 33.39
N GLN A 1127 -8.92 -15.56 32.25
CA GLN A 1127 -7.75 -14.70 32.07
C GLN A 1127 -8.18 -13.21 32.03
N PRO A 1128 -7.41 -12.30 32.62
CA PRO A 1128 -7.91 -10.97 32.98
C PRO A 1128 -7.85 -9.95 31.83
N MET A 1129 -8.80 -9.02 31.83
CA MET A 1129 -8.82 -7.82 30.97
C MET A 1129 -7.84 -6.74 31.46
N GLY A 1130 -6.55 -7.09 31.56
CA GLY A 1130 -5.46 -6.17 31.92
C GLY A 1130 -4.94 -6.29 33.36
N ARG A 1131 -3.96 -5.43 33.67
CA ARG A 1131 -3.24 -5.35 34.96
C ARG A 1131 -3.75 -4.17 35.78
N ILE A 1132 -3.78 -4.32 37.11
CA ILE A 1132 -4.49 -3.44 38.05
C ILE A 1132 -3.68 -3.27 39.33
N ASP A 1133 -3.53 -2.04 39.85
CA ASP A 1133 -2.87 -1.81 41.14
C ASP A 1133 -3.86 -1.83 42.32
N PRO A 1134 -3.73 -2.77 43.28
CA PRO A 1134 -4.68 -2.99 44.35
C PRO A 1134 -4.50 -1.96 45.48
N ASN A 1135 -5.17 -0.82 45.33
CA ASN A 1135 -5.26 0.19 46.38
C ASN A 1135 -6.31 -0.18 47.46
N PRO A 1136 -6.27 0.46 48.66
CA PRO A 1136 -7.19 0.12 49.76
C PRO A 1136 -8.68 0.35 49.46
N GLU A 1137 -9.04 1.24 48.54
CA GLU A 1137 -10.44 1.49 48.17
C GLU A 1137 -10.98 0.38 47.25
N LEU A 1138 -10.17 -0.07 46.28
CA LEU A 1138 -10.48 -1.25 45.46
C LEU A 1138 -10.58 -2.52 46.31
N LEU A 1139 -9.59 -2.80 47.15
CA LEU A 1139 -9.60 -3.98 48.02
C LEU A 1139 -10.83 -3.97 48.93
N LYS A 1140 -11.12 -2.85 49.59
CA LYS A 1140 -12.32 -2.71 50.41
C LYS A 1140 -13.61 -2.94 49.59
N GLY A 1141 -13.73 -2.36 48.40
CA GLY A 1141 -14.91 -2.52 47.55
C GLY A 1141 -15.13 -3.95 47.05
N LEU A 1142 -14.04 -4.71 46.85
CA LEU A 1142 -14.11 -6.14 46.54
C LEU A 1142 -14.50 -6.96 47.77
N THR A 1143 -13.91 -6.67 48.94
CA THR A 1143 -14.23 -7.33 50.21
C THR A 1143 -15.68 -7.09 50.66
N GLU A 1144 -16.22 -5.88 50.48
CA GLU A 1144 -17.64 -5.57 50.76
C GLU A 1144 -18.62 -6.30 49.83
N LEU A 1145 -18.15 -6.80 48.67
CA LEU A 1145 -18.97 -7.44 47.64
C LEU A 1145 -18.82 -8.97 47.57
N LEU A 1146 -17.65 -9.50 47.94
CA LEU A 1146 -17.31 -10.94 47.89
C LEU A 1146 -17.08 -11.57 49.27
N GLY A 1147 -16.80 -10.77 50.30
CA GLY A 1147 -16.35 -11.23 51.62
C GLY A 1147 -14.82 -11.23 51.79
N GLU A 1148 -14.34 -11.26 53.04
CA GLU A 1148 -12.90 -11.20 53.36
C GLU A 1148 -12.14 -12.45 52.86
N GLU A 1149 -12.69 -13.65 53.05
CA GLU A 1149 -12.05 -14.91 52.62
C GLU A 1149 -12.01 -15.09 51.09
N ALA A 1150 -12.73 -14.25 50.34
CA ALA A 1150 -12.85 -14.34 48.88
C ALA A 1150 -11.88 -13.41 48.11
N VAL A 1151 -11.12 -12.57 48.81
CA VAL A 1151 -10.22 -11.56 48.22
C VAL A 1151 -8.83 -11.72 48.81
N LEU A 1152 -7.95 -12.41 48.09
CA LEU A 1152 -6.59 -12.73 48.55
C LEU A 1152 -5.56 -11.98 47.70
N LEU A 1153 -4.56 -11.38 48.34
CA LEU A 1153 -3.45 -10.70 47.68
C LEU A 1153 -2.14 -11.42 48.00
N GLU A 1154 -1.53 -12.04 47.00
CA GLU A 1154 -0.30 -12.83 47.14
C GLU A 1154 0.92 -12.05 46.63
N GLY A 1155 2.00 -12.03 47.42
CA GLY A 1155 3.26 -11.33 47.12
C GLY A 1155 3.62 -10.24 48.15
N GLY A 1156 4.90 -9.84 48.18
CA GLY A 1156 5.35 -8.63 48.90
C GLY A 1156 5.95 -8.78 50.31
N LYS A 1157 5.85 -9.97 50.94
CA LYS A 1157 6.44 -10.37 52.24
C LYS A 1157 5.63 -10.04 53.51
#